data_AF-A0A2H3TZL5-F1
#
_entry.id   AF-A0A2H3TZL5-F1
#
_cell.length_a   1.000
_cell.length_b   1.000
_cell.length_c   1.000
_cell.angle_alpha   90.00
_cell.angle_beta   90.00
_cell.angle_gamma   90.00
#
_symmetry.space_group_name_H-M   'P 1'
#
loop_
_entity.id
_entity.type
_entity.pdbx_description
1 polymer ?
#
loop_
_entity_poly.entity_id
_entity_poly.type
_entity_poly.pdbx_seq_one_letter_code
_entity_poly.pdbx_strand_id
1 'polypeptide(L)'
;MAAVATQPVSIPEAGLSGLDSISFCQASLDEKLKKICDDFLTSQDPKLFNARIDDELNTTKAATALSQPDDGALKAAAQQLINEILTFGETSYDDILGVKDSSSPEEVLRSWRRRGCTIRPYLSHGEATLQQSARKAFIALMRAARKKNVSQRDISEVVEWEGLVDLNALPDNDGTPPTEASVEEPPQEIANIYEKATADMVALKLNLQDEEVLKRLNTHNLAIMEQNKKMGKLRRDLYRWIIPLEFFCPQYMEAAKRYKSLDDNPADKVAADDIDKLKQVVDTKITMHHFKQSWSIPSAGAYISSSIEIKRIMSCTNAHGRLNVSSEADDATKTFAFRNIISTMHPVFAFRHDASEALNELCAAATEVGIDEDEVSFGREWDGGSWEDARPGEDVVPEPPSAIKTLYSEATESMINLSKDPGDGAVISVVEEINEKIKNLELSNDASRSSPRWIINVGWWCQTFSDIAKQEAILKNDIEDQGAREKVKSLMENTDTYLKRSHLPSGWSYGSAEKFLQNIQGELDNHKKILDGVVLDMESIFNDITTLLQSLAGQSSNVSQMSDAIDLVRSKSLMVDELKKKLEDTNDRFRNSRSANEVMEAVQASQNALNMAKQANQQCNVARDLLASLPDSSQKSASNVVNYPWATMGLPDGKVVIGYRTSGKGYQVCVEDKVNGRFVRELRAGASIGRGIADEYCKTPGSCNMQESSAQFDKVDLKARDLVKLHFVATQQPKVRNADRRDIAPGSYCCVELGDKRIYMLTMTRFRRMMGRDKADEEMVKVCNEQNTPVPWEQQPLATYIKSTATKNTQNKQQIVAGVAGISHDTTNLESRISILEDKLNNFEAGLASLVESTIKQAMSTLQDTIAAELAKALQAHSHQ
;
A
#
# COMPACT_ATOMS: atom_id res chain seq x y z
N MET A 1 -44.69 -4.15 -61.96
CA MET A 1 -46.11 -3.87 -61.66
C MET A 1 -46.30 -4.09 -60.17
N ALA A 2 -46.72 -3.18 -59.31
CA ALA A 2 -46.97 -1.75 -59.39
C ALA A 2 -46.78 -1.20 -57.95
N ALA A 3 -46.34 0.06 -57.85
CA ALA A 3 -46.18 0.83 -56.63
C ALA A 3 -47.47 1.59 -56.28
N VAL A 4 -47.72 1.85 -54.99
CA VAL A 4 -48.49 2.99 -54.41
C VAL A 4 -48.01 3.12 -52.95
N ALA A 5 -47.17 4.09 -52.55
CA ALA A 5 -47.38 5.53 -52.33
C ALA A 5 -48.14 5.90 -51.03
N THR A 6 -47.35 6.40 -50.06
CA THR A 6 -47.57 7.58 -49.18
C THR A 6 -48.97 7.93 -48.65
N GLN A 7 -49.11 8.01 -47.33
CA GLN A 7 -49.65 9.20 -46.62
C GLN A 7 -49.00 9.39 -45.23
N PRO A 8 -48.69 10.64 -44.82
CA PRO A 8 -48.21 10.98 -43.49
C PRO A 8 -49.39 11.19 -42.52
N VAL A 9 -49.26 10.68 -41.29
CA VAL A 9 -50.23 10.95 -40.22
C VAL A 9 -49.94 12.32 -39.61
N SER A 10 -50.89 13.23 -39.80
CA SER A 10 -50.97 14.53 -39.12
C SER A 10 -51.27 14.32 -37.63
N ILE A 11 -50.39 14.80 -36.75
CA ILE A 11 -50.67 14.95 -35.32
C ILE A 11 -51.05 16.41 -35.09
N PRO A 12 -52.15 16.70 -34.37
CA PRO A 12 -52.65 18.06 -34.18
C PRO A 12 -51.74 18.91 -33.29
N GLU A 13 -51.50 20.14 -33.72
CA GLU A 13 -50.96 21.22 -32.89
C GLU A 13 -51.91 21.48 -31.71
N ALA A 14 -51.50 21.08 -30.52
CA ALA A 14 -52.01 21.61 -29.26
C ALA A 14 -50.93 22.50 -28.65
N GLY A 15 -51.25 23.78 -28.50
CA GLY A 15 -50.31 24.85 -28.16
C GLY A 15 -49.59 24.65 -26.83
N LEU A 16 -48.26 24.69 -26.89
CA LEU A 16 -47.40 24.89 -25.74
C LEU A 16 -47.32 26.39 -25.43
N SER A 17 -48.15 26.84 -24.48
CA SER A 17 -47.87 28.03 -23.68
C SER A 17 -47.48 27.53 -22.29
N GLY A 18 -46.18 27.52 -22.01
CA GLY A 18 -45.66 26.90 -20.79
C GLY A 18 -44.13 26.91 -20.68
N LEU A 19 -43.50 28.01 -21.07
CA LEU A 19 -42.10 28.30 -20.75
C LEU A 19 -42.04 29.65 -20.03
N ASP A 20 -42.41 29.66 -18.75
CA ASP A 20 -42.19 30.81 -17.86
C ASP A 20 -41.99 30.43 -16.37
N SER A 21 -41.88 29.13 -16.04
CA SER A 21 -41.73 28.67 -14.65
C SER A 21 -40.31 28.86 -14.08
N ILE A 22 -39.26 28.86 -14.91
CA ILE A 22 -37.88 29.10 -14.47
C ILE A 22 -37.63 30.60 -14.19
N SER A 23 -38.22 31.48 -14.99
CA SER A 23 -38.18 32.94 -14.81
C SER A 23 -38.87 33.37 -13.51
N PHE A 24 -40.02 32.76 -13.20
CA PHE A 24 -40.81 33.08 -12.00
C PHE A 24 -40.14 32.63 -10.69
N CYS A 25 -39.48 31.46 -10.67
CA CYS A 25 -38.78 30.96 -9.48
C CYS A 25 -37.47 31.72 -9.19
N GLN A 26 -36.74 32.13 -10.24
CA GLN A 26 -35.53 32.94 -10.10
C GLN A 26 -35.87 34.35 -9.55
N ALA A 27 -36.91 34.99 -10.09
CA ALA A 27 -37.37 36.30 -9.62
C ALA A 27 -37.85 36.29 -8.16
N SER A 28 -38.54 35.22 -7.73
CA SER A 28 -39.04 35.07 -6.35
C SER A 28 -37.91 34.86 -5.33
N LEU A 29 -36.85 34.14 -5.70
CA LEU A 29 -35.67 33.95 -4.84
C LEU A 29 -34.84 35.23 -4.73
N ASP A 30 -34.67 35.96 -5.84
CA ASP A 30 -33.94 37.22 -5.89
C ASP A 30 -34.68 38.33 -5.14
N GLU A 31 -36.02 38.36 -5.19
CA GLU A 31 -36.85 39.32 -4.44
C GLU A 31 -36.83 39.05 -2.91
N LYS A 32 -36.77 37.77 -2.50
CA LYS A 32 -36.59 37.39 -1.09
C LYS A 32 -35.19 37.67 -0.56
N LEU A 33 -34.14 37.43 -1.36
CA LEU A 33 -32.76 37.77 -1.02
C LEU A 33 -32.55 39.28 -0.97
N LYS A 34 -33.16 40.03 -1.88
CA LYS A 34 -33.20 41.49 -1.86
C LYS A 34 -33.89 42.01 -0.61
N LYS A 35 -35.03 41.44 -0.21
CA LYS A 35 -35.73 41.80 1.03
C LYS A 35 -34.88 41.51 2.29
N ILE A 36 -34.21 40.36 2.38
CA ILE A 36 -33.32 40.05 3.50
C ILE A 36 -32.11 41.00 3.53
N CYS A 37 -31.57 41.37 2.37
CA CYS A 37 -30.50 42.36 2.28
C CYS A 37 -30.98 43.77 2.63
N ASP A 38 -32.19 44.16 2.22
CA ASP A 38 -32.79 45.46 2.52
C ASP A 38 -33.17 45.56 4.01
N ASP A 39 -33.70 44.49 4.61
CA ASP A 39 -33.98 44.37 6.05
C ASP A 39 -32.67 44.41 6.88
N PHE A 40 -31.60 43.81 6.35
CA PHE A 40 -30.25 43.87 6.94
C PHE A 40 -29.61 45.27 6.82
N LEU A 41 -29.91 46.02 5.75
CA LEU A 41 -29.40 47.38 5.53
C LEU A 41 -30.21 48.47 6.27
N THR A 42 -31.48 48.22 6.58
CA THR A 42 -32.40 49.16 7.26
C THR A 42 -32.44 49.02 8.78
N SER A 43 -31.87 47.95 9.33
CA SER A 43 -31.64 47.75 10.77
C SER A 43 -30.63 48.75 11.34
N GLN A 44 -31.06 49.99 11.62
CA GLN A 44 -30.29 51.02 12.34
C GLN A 44 -30.49 50.95 13.86
N ASP A 45 -30.11 49.86 14.52
CA ASP A 45 -29.89 49.90 15.97
C ASP A 45 -28.44 49.57 16.33
N PRO A 46 -27.59 50.60 16.55
CA PRO A 46 -26.21 50.43 16.97
C PRO A 46 -26.05 49.74 18.34
N LYS A 47 -27.11 49.63 19.16
CA LYS A 47 -27.00 49.16 20.55
C LYS A 47 -27.08 47.65 20.72
N LEU A 48 -27.71 46.93 19.79
CA LEU A 48 -27.82 45.46 19.89
C LEU A 48 -26.55 44.72 19.47
N PHE A 49 -25.66 45.37 18.71
CA PHE A 49 -24.42 44.75 18.22
C PHE A 49 -23.17 45.14 19.03
N ASN A 50 -23.09 46.38 19.54
CA ASN A 50 -21.90 46.83 20.29
C ASN A 50 -21.81 46.22 21.71
N ALA A 51 -22.94 45.94 22.36
CA ALA A 51 -22.95 45.41 23.74
C ALA A 51 -22.38 43.98 23.89
N ARG A 52 -22.20 43.24 22.78
CA ARG A 52 -21.66 41.86 22.81
C ARG A 52 -20.21 41.77 22.33
N ILE A 53 -19.66 42.84 21.77
CA ILE A 53 -18.26 42.89 21.29
C ILE A 53 -17.36 43.62 22.30
N ASP A 54 -17.91 44.60 23.05
CA ASP A 54 -17.10 45.38 23.99
C ASP A 54 -16.62 44.59 25.23
N ASP A 55 -17.24 43.44 25.54
CA ASP A 55 -16.88 42.60 26.71
C ASP A 55 -15.85 41.48 26.38
N GLU A 56 -15.62 41.17 25.09
CA GLU A 56 -14.68 40.11 24.64
C GLU A 56 -13.43 40.64 23.92
N LEU A 57 -13.30 41.95 23.70
CA LEU A 57 -12.16 42.54 22.97
C LEU A 57 -11.20 43.33 23.88
N ASN A 58 -10.61 42.63 24.84
CA ASN A 58 -9.39 43.10 25.55
C ASN A 58 -8.24 42.09 25.50
N THR A 59 -8.01 41.51 24.33
CA THR A 59 -6.73 40.88 23.99
C THR A 59 -6.13 41.50 22.73
N THR A 60 -5.31 42.53 22.96
CA THR A 60 -4.41 43.19 22.01
C THR A 60 -3.39 42.21 21.41
N LYS A 61 -3.49 41.96 20.09
CA LYS A 61 -2.34 41.56 19.24
C LYS A 61 -2.52 41.93 17.75
N ALA A 62 -3.73 41.95 17.21
CA ALA A 62 -3.98 42.38 15.83
C ALA A 62 -3.89 43.92 15.63
N ALA A 63 -4.32 44.71 16.62
CA ALA A 63 -4.24 46.17 16.57
C ALA A 63 -2.79 46.71 16.51
N THR A 64 -1.82 45.94 17.01
CA THR A 64 -0.40 46.33 16.98
C THR A 64 0.25 46.10 15.61
N ALA A 65 -0.32 45.22 14.76
CA ALA A 65 0.19 44.97 13.42
C ALA A 65 -0.28 46.01 12.38
N LEU A 66 -1.41 46.68 12.62
CA LEU A 66 -2.02 47.65 11.69
C LEU A 66 -1.49 49.09 11.81
N SER A 67 -0.54 49.36 12.72
CA SER A 67 0.06 50.69 12.91
C SER A 67 1.39 50.87 12.16
N GLN A 68 1.50 50.35 10.93
CA GLN A 68 2.69 50.52 10.08
C GLN A 68 2.43 51.46 8.88
N PRO A 69 3.48 52.11 8.32
CA PRO A 69 3.36 53.14 7.28
C PRO A 69 2.73 52.70 5.94
N ASP A 70 2.57 51.40 5.68
CA ASP A 70 2.02 50.82 4.44
C ASP A 70 0.48 50.70 4.39
N ASP A 71 -0.24 51.12 5.44
CA ASP A 71 -1.70 50.98 5.56
C ASP A 71 -2.49 51.76 4.49
N GLY A 72 -1.97 52.91 4.05
CA GLY A 72 -2.63 53.74 3.03
C GLY A 72 -2.74 53.06 1.66
N ALA A 73 -1.72 52.30 1.27
CA ALA A 73 -1.71 51.59 -0.02
C ALA A 73 -2.63 50.37 -0.01
N LEU A 74 -2.67 49.64 1.11
CA LEU A 74 -3.59 48.50 1.29
C LEU A 74 -5.05 48.97 1.34
N LYS A 75 -5.33 50.08 2.02
CA LYS A 75 -6.67 50.68 2.06
C LYS A 75 -7.11 51.15 0.67
N ALA A 76 -6.23 51.78 -0.10
CA ALA A 76 -6.51 52.18 -1.46
C ALA A 76 -6.80 50.98 -2.39
N ALA A 77 -6.00 49.92 -2.30
CA ALA A 77 -6.20 48.70 -3.07
C ALA A 77 -7.52 47.99 -2.74
N ALA A 78 -7.85 47.89 -1.45
CA ALA A 78 -9.12 47.31 -1.01
C ALA A 78 -10.32 48.16 -1.45
N GLN A 79 -10.23 49.50 -1.32
CA GLN A 79 -11.28 50.41 -1.80
C GLN A 79 -11.49 50.30 -3.31
N GLN A 80 -10.40 50.18 -4.10
CA GLN A 80 -10.47 49.98 -5.54
C GLN A 80 -11.18 48.67 -5.88
N LEU A 81 -10.79 47.56 -5.24
CA LEU A 81 -11.40 46.25 -5.46
C LEU A 81 -12.88 46.21 -5.04
N ILE A 82 -13.23 46.85 -3.92
CA ILE A 82 -14.61 46.99 -3.46
C ILE A 82 -15.44 47.74 -4.51
N ASN A 83 -14.92 48.86 -5.01
CA ASN A 83 -15.63 49.64 -6.04
C ASN A 83 -15.78 48.83 -7.33
N GLU A 84 -14.72 48.13 -7.76
CA GLU A 84 -14.74 47.24 -8.92
C GLU A 84 -15.85 46.17 -8.79
N ILE A 85 -15.86 45.41 -7.70
CA ILE A 85 -16.87 44.36 -7.47
C ILE A 85 -18.29 44.92 -7.48
N LEU A 86 -18.49 46.10 -6.88
CA LEU A 86 -19.80 46.75 -6.84
C LEU A 86 -20.24 47.37 -8.17
N THR A 87 -19.34 47.52 -9.15
CA THR A 87 -19.73 47.94 -10.51
C THR A 87 -20.23 46.80 -11.38
N PHE A 88 -19.93 45.54 -11.03
CA PHE A 88 -20.41 44.40 -11.77
C PHE A 88 -21.88 44.08 -11.42
N GLY A 89 -22.62 43.57 -12.41
CA GLY A 89 -23.97 43.06 -12.17
C GLY A 89 -23.96 41.87 -11.21
N GLU A 90 -25.05 41.66 -10.47
CA GLU A 90 -25.15 40.60 -9.43
C GLU A 90 -24.93 39.18 -9.97
N THR A 91 -25.01 38.99 -11.30
CA THR A 91 -24.84 37.71 -12.00
C THR A 91 -23.49 37.57 -12.70
N SER A 92 -22.62 38.60 -12.69
CA SER A 92 -21.30 38.60 -13.33
C SER A 92 -20.26 37.90 -12.45
N TYR A 93 -20.46 36.60 -12.17
CA TYR A 93 -19.65 35.86 -11.18
C TYR A 93 -18.16 35.80 -11.55
N ASP A 94 -17.84 35.68 -12.83
CA ASP A 94 -16.46 35.68 -13.35
C ASP A 94 -15.76 37.01 -13.10
N ASP A 95 -16.42 38.13 -13.41
CA ASP A 95 -15.88 39.47 -13.20
C ASP A 95 -15.72 39.79 -11.70
N ILE A 96 -16.71 39.39 -10.89
CA ILE A 96 -16.67 39.53 -9.43
C ILE A 96 -15.45 38.79 -8.86
N LEU A 97 -15.19 37.57 -9.33
CA LEU A 97 -14.01 36.79 -8.95
C LEU A 97 -12.74 37.20 -9.71
N GLY A 98 -12.83 38.02 -10.75
CA GLY A 98 -11.70 38.37 -11.63
C GLY A 98 -11.07 37.17 -12.33
N VAL A 99 -11.88 36.18 -12.72
CA VAL A 99 -11.46 34.96 -13.43
C VAL A 99 -12.12 34.91 -14.80
N LYS A 100 -11.63 34.03 -15.69
CA LYS A 100 -12.29 33.78 -16.98
C LYS A 100 -13.30 32.63 -16.82
N ASP A 101 -14.29 32.56 -17.70
CA ASP A 101 -15.21 31.41 -17.76
C ASP A 101 -14.50 30.06 -17.89
N SER A 102 -13.33 30.05 -18.53
CA SER A 102 -12.48 28.87 -18.73
C SER A 102 -11.43 28.66 -17.64
N SER A 103 -11.48 29.40 -16.52
CA SER A 103 -10.48 29.27 -15.46
C SER A 103 -10.61 27.93 -14.74
N SER A 104 -9.47 27.40 -14.31
CA SER A 104 -9.43 26.14 -13.55
C SER A 104 -10.00 26.32 -12.13
N PRO A 105 -10.51 25.24 -11.48
CA PRO A 105 -10.94 25.31 -10.08
C PRO A 105 -9.89 25.90 -9.13
N GLU A 106 -8.60 25.63 -9.37
CA GLU A 106 -7.50 26.18 -8.58
C GLU A 106 -7.33 27.69 -8.79
N GLU A 107 -7.51 28.19 -10.02
CA GLU A 107 -7.50 29.63 -10.30
C GLU A 107 -8.69 30.34 -9.64
N VAL A 108 -9.88 29.73 -9.69
CA VAL A 108 -11.08 30.24 -9.01
C VAL A 108 -10.84 30.33 -7.51
N LEU A 109 -10.34 29.26 -6.88
CA LEU A 109 -10.03 29.23 -5.45
C LEU A 109 -8.98 30.27 -5.07
N ARG A 110 -7.89 30.36 -5.85
CA ARG A 110 -6.83 31.36 -5.62
C ARG A 110 -7.38 32.78 -5.71
N SER A 111 -8.25 33.04 -6.68
CA SER A 111 -8.84 34.37 -6.84
C SER A 111 -9.82 34.70 -5.71
N TRP A 112 -10.64 33.73 -5.29
CA TRP A 112 -11.49 33.85 -4.10
C TRP A 112 -10.67 34.23 -2.87
N ARG A 113 -9.62 33.46 -2.55
CA ARG A 113 -8.74 33.73 -1.40
C ARG A 113 -8.10 35.11 -1.49
N ARG A 114 -7.52 35.46 -2.63
CA ARG A 114 -6.85 36.75 -2.83
C ARG A 114 -7.81 37.92 -2.66
N ARG A 115 -8.94 37.92 -3.37
CA ARG A 115 -9.92 39.02 -3.33
C ARG A 115 -10.60 39.11 -1.98
N GLY A 116 -10.98 37.97 -1.40
CA GLY A 116 -11.65 37.92 -0.10
C GLY A 116 -10.73 38.38 1.03
N CYS A 117 -9.47 37.94 1.07
CA CYS A 117 -8.49 38.42 2.05
C CYS A 117 -8.20 39.93 1.88
N THR A 118 -8.27 40.48 0.67
CA THR A 118 -8.07 41.91 0.46
C THR A 118 -9.20 42.75 1.09
N ILE A 119 -10.45 42.27 1.04
CA ILE A 119 -11.63 43.00 1.54
C ILE A 119 -11.86 42.74 3.04
N ARG A 120 -11.52 41.54 3.52
CA ARG A 120 -11.90 41.04 4.84
C ARG A 120 -11.53 41.95 6.03
N PRO A 121 -10.33 42.56 6.11
CA PRO A 121 -9.95 43.45 7.21
C PRO A 121 -10.93 44.62 7.38
N TYR A 122 -11.51 45.08 6.27
CA TYR A 122 -12.40 46.25 6.24
C TYR A 122 -13.85 45.95 6.59
N LEU A 123 -14.20 44.68 6.83
CA LEU A 123 -15.53 44.31 7.33
C LEU A 123 -15.73 44.68 8.81
N SER A 124 -14.64 44.68 9.58
CA SER A 124 -14.63 44.93 11.02
C SER A 124 -13.93 46.24 11.40
N HIS A 125 -13.01 46.73 10.55
CA HIS A 125 -12.19 47.91 10.84
C HIS A 125 -12.22 48.89 9.67
N GLY A 126 -12.66 50.14 9.89
CA GLY A 126 -12.67 51.16 8.85
C GLY A 126 -13.69 52.25 9.09
N GLU A 127 -13.69 53.27 8.23
CA GLU A 127 -14.76 54.27 8.19
C GLU A 127 -16.09 53.59 7.85
N ALA A 128 -17.19 54.01 8.48
CA ALA A 128 -18.50 53.37 8.35
C ALA A 128 -18.95 53.18 6.88
N THR A 129 -18.62 54.13 6.02
CA THR A 129 -18.92 54.10 4.57
C THR A 129 -18.14 53.00 3.84
N LEU A 130 -16.84 52.87 4.09
CA LEU A 130 -16.00 51.82 3.54
C LEU A 130 -16.43 50.45 4.09
N GLN A 131 -16.77 50.35 5.37
CA GLN A 131 -17.24 49.11 5.99
C GLN A 131 -18.53 48.59 5.35
N GLN A 132 -19.49 49.47 5.07
CA GLN A 132 -20.75 49.10 4.43
C GLN A 132 -20.53 48.61 2.98
N SER A 133 -19.68 49.32 2.21
CA SER A 133 -19.33 48.92 0.85
C SER A 133 -18.53 47.61 0.83
N ALA A 134 -17.60 47.42 1.77
CA ALA A 134 -16.85 46.18 1.93
C ALA A 134 -17.77 44.99 2.21
N ARG A 135 -18.79 45.15 3.09
CA ARG A 135 -19.79 44.11 3.37
C ARG A 135 -20.56 43.70 2.12
N LYS A 136 -21.04 44.68 1.34
CA LYS A 136 -21.76 44.40 0.09
C LYS A 136 -20.87 43.68 -0.93
N ALA A 137 -19.65 44.16 -1.15
CA ALA A 137 -18.71 43.54 -2.07
C ALA A 137 -18.33 42.12 -1.65
N PHE A 138 -18.10 41.88 -0.36
CA PHE A 138 -17.75 40.56 0.16
C PHE A 138 -18.89 39.54 0.02
N ILE A 139 -20.15 39.96 0.22
CA ILE A 139 -21.33 39.12 -0.03
C ILE A 139 -21.43 38.74 -1.51
N ALA A 140 -21.22 39.70 -2.43
CA ALA A 140 -21.21 39.43 -3.86
C ALA A 140 -20.11 38.42 -4.23
N LEU A 141 -18.91 38.60 -3.68
CA LEU A 141 -17.77 37.70 -3.87
C LEU A 141 -18.07 36.27 -3.36
N MET A 142 -18.70 36.12 -2.20
CA MET A 142 -19.13 34.81 -1.67
C MET A 142 -20.14 34.12 -2.58
N ARG A 143 -21.13 34.86 -3.10
CA ARG A 143 -22.12 34.32 -4.04
C ARG A 143 -21.45 33.83 -5.32
N ALA A 144 -20.52 34.61 -5.87
CA ALA A 144 -19.73 34.23 -7.03
C ALA A 144 -18.89 32.97 -6.78
N ALA A 145 -18.19 32.89 -5.63
CA ALA A 145 -17.41 31.72 -5.25
C ALA A 145 -18.26 30.43 -5.18
N ARG A 146 -19.46 30.50 -4.57
CA ARG A 146 -20.40 29.37 -4.54
C ARG A 146 -20.86 28.96 -5.93
N LYS A 147 -21.16 29.95 -6.80
CA LYS A 147 -21.59 29.68 -8.18
C LYS A 147 -20.48 29.11 -9.05
N LYS A 148 -19.21 29.34 -8.70
CA LYS A 148 -18.04 28.72 -9.33
C LYS A 148 -17.51 27.51 -8.53
N ASN A 149 -18.37 26.87 -7.74
CA ASN A 149 -18.09 25.61 -7.04
C ASN A 149 -16.89 25.64 -6.08
N VAL A 150 -16.53 26.80 -5.51
CA VAL A 150 -15.58 26.85 -4.40
C VAL A 150 -16.20 26.17 -3.18
N SER A 151 -15.46 25.25 -2.54
CA SER A 151 -15.98 24.46 -1.42
C SER A 151 -16.41 25.36 -0.25
N GLN A 152 -17.42 24.93 0.52
CA GLN A 152 -17.87 25.71 1.68
C GLN A 152 -16.76 25.82 2.74
N ARG A 153 -15.84 24.84 2.82
CA ARG A 153 -14.64 24.90 3.64
C ARG A 153 -13.74 26.08 3.25
N ASP A 154 -13.40 26.21 1.97
CA ASP A 154 -12.54 27.27 1.45
C ASP A 154 -13.20 28.66 1.53
N ILE A 155 -14.52 28.72 1.39
CA ILE A 155 -15.28 29.95 1.64
C ILE A 155 -15.17 30.34 3.11
N SER A 156 -15.40 29.38 4.01
CA SER A 156 -15.36 29.63 5.46
C SER A 156 -13.97 30.06 5.92
N GLU A 157 -12.91 29.50 5.33
CA GLU A 157 -11.52 29.88 5.61
C GLU A 157 -11.27 31.39 5.43
N VAL A 158 -11.77 31.98 4.34
CA VAL A 158 -11.61 33.41 4.04
C VAL A 158 -12.60 34.28 4.83
N VAL A 159 -13.83 33.80 5.04
CA VAL A 159 -14.83 34.47 5.90
C VAL A 159 -14.32 34.59 7.33
N GLU A 160 -13.55 33.63 7.81
CA GLU A 160 -13.02 33.60 9.17
C GLU A 160 -11.59 34.11 9.31
N TRP A 161 -10.99 34.54 8.21
CA TRP A 161 -9.61 34.98 8.17
C TRP A 161 -9.38 36.26 9.00
N GLU A 162 -8.43 36.18 9.94
CA GLU A 162 -8.05 37.29 10.84
C GLU A 162 -6.74 37.99 10.45
N GLY A 163 -6.16 37.66 9.28
CA GLY A 163 -4.93 38.30 8.81
C GLY A 163 -3.62 37.67 9.31
N LEU A 164 -3.67 36.54 10.04
CA LEU A 164 -2.49 35.93 10.68
C LEU A 164 -1.74 34.91 9.80
N VAL A 165 -2.37 34.41 8.73
CA VAL A 165 -1.81 33.37 7.85
C VAL A 165 -1.97 33.83 6.41
N ASP A 166 -0.92 33.78 5.59
CA ASP A 166 -1.06 34.10 4.17
C ASP A 166 -1.75 32.95 3.43
N LEU A 167 -3.06 33.09 3.20
CA LEU A 167 -3.87 32.12 2.46
C LEU A 167 -3.50 32.06 0.96
N ASN A 168 -2.65 32.97 0.47
CA ASN A 168 -2.16 32.98 -0.91
C ASN A 168 -0.84 32.23 -1.09
N ALA A 169 -0.16 31.84 0.00
CA ALA A 169 1.03 31.00 -0.09
C ALA A 169 0.61 29.59 -0.53
N LEU A 170 0.99 29.21 -1.75
CA LEU A 170 0.75 27.86 -2.26
C LEU A 170 1.51 26.86 -1.37
N PRO A 171 0.92 25.70 -1.02
CA PRO A 171 1.73 24.60 -0.48
C PRO A 171 2.81 24.22 -1.49
N ASP A 172 4.02 23.93 -1.01
CA ASP A 172 5.17 23.59 -1.85
C ASP A 172 4.79 22.52 -2.88
N ASN A 173 4.96 22.88 -4.16
CA ASN A 173 4.55 22.11 -5.32
C ASN A 173 5.57 21.01 -5.63
N ASP A 174 5.57 19.93 -4.86
CA ASP A 174 6.41 18.74 -5.11
C ASP A 174 5.78 17.74 -6.10
N GLY A 175 4.65 18.10 -6.74
CA GLY A 175 3.99 17.28 -7.74
C GLY A 175 3.28 16.04 -7.18
N THR A 176 3.31 15.84 -5.86
CA THR A 176 2.41 14.93 -5.18
C THR A 176 1.14 15.71 -4.85
N PRO A 177 -0.05 15.35 -5.37
CA PRO A 177 -1.30 15.83 -4.79
C PRO A 177 -1.17 15.60 -3.28
N PRO A 178 -1.44 16.59 -2.42
CA PRO A 178 -1.42 16.35 -0.98
C PRO A 178 -2.36 15.17 -0.78
N THR A 179 -1.79 14.00 -0.46
CA THR A 179 -2.57 12.82 -0.14
C THR A 179 -3.40 13.29 1.02
N GLU A 180 -4.71 13.49 0.80
CA GLU A 180 -5.60 13.98 1.85
C GLU A 180 -5.42 13.02 3.01
N ALA A 181 -4.61 13.43 3.98
CA ALA A 181 -4.22 12.56 5.06
C ALA A 181 -5.52 12.15 5.72
N SER A 182 -5.73 10.82 5.83
CA SER A 182 -6.90 10.22 6.47
C SER A 182 -7.25 11.06 7.69
N VAL A 183 -8.46 11.64 7.67
CA VAL A 183 -8.88 12.55 8.73
C VAL A 183 -8.98 11.71 9.99
N GLU A 184 -8.32 12.12 11.09
CA GLU A 184 -8.46 11.38 12.37
C GLU A 184 -9.92 11.02 12.67
N GLU A 185 -10.12 9.81 13.21
CA GLU A 185 -11.42 9.29 13.62
C GLU A 185 -12.18 10.31 14.48
N PRO A 186 -13.49 10.52 14.21
CA PRO A 186 -14.30 11.45 14.97
C PRO A 186 -14.45 10.94 16.41
N PRO A 187 -14.34 11.82 17.42
CA PRO A 187 -14.68 11.52 18.80
C PRO A 187 -16.10 10.96 18.94
N GLN A 188 -16.33 10.14 19.97
CA GLN A 188 -17.60 9.45 20.18
C GLN A 188 -18.81 10.40 20.20
N GLU A 189 -18.66 11.62 20.72
CA GLU A 189 -19.74 12.61 20.75
C GLU A 189 -20.16 13.06 19.35
N ILE A 190 -19.22 13.14 18.41
CA ILE A 190 -19.50 13.46 17.01
C ILE A 190 -20.08 12.24 16.29
N ALA A 191 -19.56 11.04 16.56
CA ALA A 191 -20.14 9.80 16.05
C ALA A 191 -21.62 9.64 16.47
N ASN A 192 -21.97 10.05 17.69
CA ASN A 192 -23.36 10.08 18.16
C ASN A 192 -24.22 11.13 17.43
N ILE A 193 -23.63 12.24 16.97
CA ILE A 193 -24.35 13.21 16.13
C ILE A 193 -24.57 12.62 14.73
N TYR A 194 -23.59 11.92 14.16
CA TYR A 194 -23.77 11.21 12.90
C TYR A 194 -24.88 10.17 12.98
N GLU A 195 -24.97 9.42 14.07
CA GLU A 195 -26.07 8.48 14.30
C GLU A 195 -27.44 9.17 14.20
N LYS A 196 -27.60 10.30 14.89
CA LYS A 196 -28.84 11.10 14.84
C LYS A 196 -29.13 11.69 13.47
N ALA A 197 -28.08 12.06 12.73
CA ALA A 197 -28.20 12.62 11.39
C ALA A 197 -28.55 11.57 10.33
N THR A 198 -28.36 10.27 10.59
CA THR A 198 -28.61 9.20 9.61
C THR A 198 -30.04 9.21 9.08
N ALA A 199 -31.05 9.37 9.94
CA ALA A 199 -32.45 9.43 9.50
C ALA A 199 -32.71 10.60 8.54
N ASP A 200 -32.12 11.77 8.83
CA ASP A 200 -32.22 12.95 7.95
C ASP A 200 -31.44 12.77 6.64
N MET A 201 -30.28 12.10 6.67
CA MET A 201 -29.52 11.76 5.46
C MET A 201 -30.26 10.77 4.56
N VAL A 202 -31.00 9.81 5.14
CA VAL A 202 -31.88 8.91 4.40
C VAL A 202 -33.05 9.68 3.78
N ALA A 203 -33.71 10.56 4.55
CA ALA A 203 -34.78 11.41 4.05
C ALA A 203 -34.30 12.32 2.90
N LEU A 204 -33.06 12.81 2.97
CA LEU A 204 -32.47 13.64 1.93
C LEU A 204 -32.29 12.89 0.60
N LYS A 205 -31.96 11.59 0.62
CA LYS A 205 -31.88 10.75 -0.59
C LYS A 205 -33.24 10.60 -1.28
N LEU A 206 -34.32 10.50 -0.48
CA LEU A 206 -35.69 10.40 -0.97
C LEU A 206 -36.21 11.70 -1.55
N ASN A 207 -35.90 12.83 -0.90
CA ASN A 207 -36.29 14.15 -1.36
C ASN A 207 -35.15 15.16 -1.16
N LEU A 208 -34.41 15.37 -2.23
CA LEU A 208 -33.20 16.22 -2.25
C LEU A 208 -33.49 17.72 -2.08
N GLN A 209 -34.76 18.11 -2.20
CA GLN A 209 -35.22 19.49 -2.08
C GLN A 209 -36.05 19.71 -0.80
N ASP A 210 -36.04 18.74 0.13
CA ASP A 210 -36.73 18.92 1.41
C ASP A 210 -35.98 19.95 2.28
N GLU A 211 -36.50 21.18 2.28
CA GLU A 211 -35.93 22.31 3.04
C GLU A 211 -35.86 22.04 4.55
N GLU A 212 -36.83 21.31 5.10
CA GLU A 212 -36.87 21.00 6.53
C GLU A 212 -35.81 19.96 6.89
N VAL A 213 -35.60 18.94 6.04
CA VAL A 213 -34.49 17.98 6.19
C VAL A 213 -33.15 18.69 6.14
N LEU A 214 -32.93 19.56 5.15
CA LEU A 214 -31.69 20.34 5.01
C LEU A 214 -31.45 21.24 6.23
N LYS A 215 -32.50 21.83 6.80
CA LYS A 215 -32.42 22.65 8.01
C LYS A 215 -32.05 21.82 9.24
N ARG A 216 -32.59 20.60 9.39
CA ARG A 216 -32.20 19.68 10.47
C ARG A 216 -30.75 19.21 10.31
N LEU A 217 -30.31 18.87 9.10
CA LEU A 217 -28.90 18.53 8.83
C LEU A 217 -27.94 19.68 9.14
N ASN A 218 -28.31 20.92 8.81
CA ASN A 218 -27.53 22.09 9.22
C ASN A 218 -27.51 22.28 10.74
N THR A 219 -28.58 21.91 11.45
CA THR A 219 -28.62 21.93 12.92
C THR A 219 -27.62 20.91 13.51
N HIS A 220 -27.52 19.72 12.92
CA HIS A 220 -26.49 18.73 13.29
C HIS A 220 -25.07 19.27 13.05
N ASN A 221 -24.83 19.96 11.92
CA ASN A 221 -23.55 20.61 11.65
C ASN A 221 -23.18 21.67 12.70
N LEU A 222 -24.14 22.48 13.15
CA LEU A 222 -23.92 23.44 14.25
C LEU A 222 -23.58 22.73 15.57
N ALA A 223 -24.22 21.59 15.86
CA ALA A 223 -23.89 20.79 17.04
C ALA A 223 -22.46 20.21 16.97
N ILE A 224 -22.01 19.77 15.79
CA ILE A 224 -20.64 19.31 15.55
C ILE A 224 -19.63 20.43 15.81
N MET A 225 -19.88 21.63 15.25
CA MET A 225 -19.02 22.79 15.47
C MET A 225 -18.90 23.18 16.94
N GLU A 226 -20.01 23.17 17.68
CA GLU A 226 -20.02 23.47 19.11
C GLU A 226 -19.25 22.39 19.91
N GLN A 227 -19.36 21.12 19.52
CA GLN A 227 -18.59 20.05 20.14
C GLN A 227 -17.10 20.19 19.87
N ASN A 228 -16.69 20.53 18.64
CA ASN A 228 -15.31 20.85 18.30
C ASN A 228 -14.75 21.99 19.14
N LYS A 229 -15.55 23.03 19.34
CA LYS A 229 -15.21 24.16 20.21
C LYS A 229 -14.98 23.71 21.65
N LYS A 230 -15.85 22.88 22.21
CA LYS A 230 -15.71 22.32 23.57
C LYS A 230 -14.44 21.46 23.73
N MET A 231 -14.02 20.77 22.68
CA MET A 231 -12.78 19.99 22.65
C MET A 231 -11.51 20.84 22.52
N GLY A 232 -11.63 22.17 22.52
CA GLY A 232 -10.49 23.08 22.37
C GLY A 232 -9.85 23.00 20.99
N LYS A 233 -10.58 22.54 19.96
CA LYS A 233 -10.10 22.58 18.58
C LYS A 233 -9.87 24.03 18.17
N LEU A 234 -8.80 24.26 17.42
CA LEU A 234 -8.50 25.58 16.87
C LEU A 234 -9.61 25.99 15.91
N ARG A 235 -9.76 27.29 15.66
CA ARG A 235 -10.80 27.86 14.80
C ARG A 235 -10.89 27.18 13.43
N ARG A 236 -9.74 26.91 12.79
CA ARG A 236 -9.65 26.21 11.49
C ARG A 236 -10.18 24.76 11.52
N ASP A 237 -10.19 24.15 12.71
CA ASP A 237 -10.60 22.77 12.96
C ASP A 237 -12.04 22.68 13.50
N LEU A 238 -12.75 23.80 13.64
CA LEU A 238 -14.17 23.80 14.07
C LEU A 238 -15.10 23.17 13.03
N TYR A 239 -14.73 23.29 11.76
CA TYR A 239 -15.44 22.66 10.63
C TYR A 239 -14.99 21.23 10.37
N ARG A 240 -14.07 20.70 11.20
CA ARG A 240 -13.68 19.31 11.09
C ARG A 240 -14.89 18.44 11.39
N TRP A 241 -15.08 17.39 10.60
CA TRP A 241 -16.17 16.42 10.77
C TRP A 241 -17.59 16.96 10.50
N ILE A 242 -17.78 18.16 9.96
CA ILE A 242 -19.12 18.56 9.49
C ILE A 242 -19.59 17.66 8.34
N ILE A 243 -20.90 17.49 8.21
CA ILE A 243 -21.54 16.78 7.11
C ILE A 243 -21.54 17.69 5.87
N PRO A 244 -20.79 17.36 4.80
CA PRO A 244 -20.66 18.21 3.61
C PRO A 244 -21.88 18.05 2.70
N LEU A 245 -22.96 18.77 2.99
CA LEU A 245 -24.22 18.71 2.20
C LEU A 245 -24.00 19.14 0.75
N GLU A 246 -23.07 20.07 0.50
CA GLU A 246 -22.66 20.49 -0.83
C GLU A 246 -22.01 19.37 -1.66
N PHE A 247 -21.49 18.34 -1.00
CA PHE A 247 -20.98 17.15 -1.67
C PHE A 247 -22.10 16.12 -1.85
N PHE A 248 -22.81 15.75 -0.78
CA PHE A 248 -23.79 14.66 -0.84
C PHE A 248 -25.01 14.99 -1.72
N CYS A 249 -25.55 16.22 -1.66
CA CYS A 249 -26.75 16.58 -2.42
C CYS A 249 -26.56 16.42 -3.94
N PRO A 250 -25.49 16.95 -4.58
CA PRO A 250 -25.25 16.73 -6.00
C PRO A 250 -25.07 15.25 -6.38
N GLN A 251 -24.35 14.46 -5.56
CA GLN A 251 -24.13 13.04 -5.86
C GLN A 251 -25.44 12.26 -5.81
N TYR A 252 -26.26 12.47 -4.78
CA TYR A 252 -27.56 11.82 -4.68
C TYR A 252 -28.51 12.25 -5.79
N MET A 253 -28.47 13.52 -6.20
CA MET A 253 -29.26 14.03 -7.33
C MET A 253 -28.88 13.35 -8.64
N GLU A 254 -27.59 13.19 -8.90
CA GLU A 254 -27.15 12.50 -10.11
C GLU A 254 -27.47 11.01 -10.06
N ALA A 255 -27.25 10.35 -8.92
CA ALA A 255 -27.62 8.95 -8.71
C ALA A 255 -29.12 8.71 -8.95
N ALA A 256 -29.99 9.55 -8.37
CA ALA A 256 -31.44 9.46 -8.56
C ALA A 256 -31.86 9.56 -10.03
N LYS A 257 -31.22 10.44 -10.82
CA LYS A 257 -31.47 10.52 -12.27
C LYS A 257 -31.09 9.22 -12.99
N ARG A 258 -29.93 8.64 -12.66
CA ARG A 258 -29.44 7.41 -13.31
C ARG A 258 -30.25 6.18 -12.90
N TYR A 259 -30.67 6.11 -11.63
CA TYR A 259 -31.60 5.07 -11.17
C TYR A 259 -32.92 5.11 -11.91
N LYS A 260 -33.45 6.30 -12.18
CA LYS A 260 -34.64 6.45 -13.02
C LYS A 260 -34.43 5.88 -14.43
N SER A 261 -33.26 6.10 -15.04
CA SER A 261 -32.91 5.47 -16.32
C SER A 261 -32.88 3.94 -16.23
N LEU A 262 -32.37 3.38 -15.13
CA LEU A 262 -32.36 1.93 -14.90
C LEU A 262 -33.76 1.36 -14.64
N ASP A 263 -34.68 2.15 -14.07
CA ASP A 263 -36.06 1.74 -13.91
C ASP A 263 -36.81 1.60 -15.23
N ASP A 264 -36.53 2.53 -16.15
CA ASP A 264 -37.06 2.52 -17.51
C ASP A 264 -36.39 1.44 -18.37
N ASN A 265 -35.08 1.25 -18.21
CA ASN A 265 -34.28 0.26 -18.93
C ASN A 265 -33.20 -0.37 -18.03
N PRO A 266 -33.47 -1.54 -17.41
CA PRO A 266 -32.51 -2.21 -16.54
C PRO A 266 -31.20 -2.64 -17.24
N ALA A 267 -31.17 -2.68 -18.58
CA ALA A 267 -29.99 -3.04 -19.36
C ALA A 267 -29.15 -1.82 -19.80
N ASP A 268 -29.47 -0.60 -19.33
CA ASP A 268 -28.69 0.60 -19.62
C ASP A 268 -27.32 0.56 -18.92
N LYS A 269 -26.33 0.02 -19.64
CA LYS A 269 -24.94 -0.10 -19.17
C LYS A 269 -24.32 1.26 -18.84
N VAL A 270 -24.69 2.33 -19.55
CA VAL A 270 -24.10 3.66 -19.31
C VAL A 270 -24.59 4.22 -17.98
N ALA A 271 -25.88 4.08 -17.69
CA ALA A 271 -26.44 4.46 -16.40
C ALA A 271 -25.83 3.61 -15.27
N ALA A 272 -25.68 2.30 -15.49
CA ALA A 272 -25.06 1.40 -14.52
C ALA A 272 -23.61 1.78 -14.18
N ASP A 273 -22.76 1.94 -15.20
CA ASP A 273 -21.35 2.31 -15.03
C ASP A 273 -21.20 3.66 -14.32
N ASP A 274 -22.07 4.62 -14.62
CA ASP A 274 -22.02 5.95 -13.98
C ASP A 274 -22.49 5.92 -12.52
N ILE A 275 -23.46 5.07 -12.17
CA ILE A 275 -23.84 4.84 -10.77
C ILE A 275 -22.68 4.24 -9.99
N ASP A 276 -21.99 3.24 -10.53
CA ASP A 276 -20.88 2.59 -9.83
C ASP A 276 -19.70 3.55 -9.63
N LYS A 277 -19.44 4.45 -10.59
CA LYS A 277 -18.47 5.55 -10.40
C LYS A 277 -18.91 6.53 -9.32
N LEU A 278 -20.18 6.95 -9.32
CA LEU A 278 -20.72 7.84 -8.27
C LEU A 278 -20.62 7.19 -6.90
N LYS A 279 -20.93 5.89 -6.82
CA LYS A 279 -20.80 5.11 -5.60
C LYS A 279 -19.37 5.11 -5.10
N GLN A 280 -18.40 4.83 -5.97
CA GLN A 280 -16.98 4.86 -5.61
C GLN A 280 -16.56 6.23 -5.06
N VAL A 281 -17.01 7.33 -5.68
CA VAL A 281 -16.74 8.71 -5.22
C VAL A 281 -17.33 8.94 -3.82
N VAL A 282 -18.59 8.53 -3.60
CA VAL A 282 -19.27 8.66 -2.30
C VAL A 282 -18.61 7.78 -1.23
N ASP A 283 -18.34 6.51 -1.52
CA ASP A 283 -17.72 5.56 -0.58
C ASP A 283 -16.31 5.97 -0.20
N THR A 284 -15.53 6.50 -1.15
CA THR A 284 -14.21 7.09 -0.86
C THR A 284 -14.33 8.24 0.11
N LYS A 285 -15.32 9.14 -0.09
CA LYS A 285 -15.56 10.26 0.82
C LYS A 285 -16.01 9.80 2.20
N ILE A 286 -16.88 8.81 2.27
CA ILE A 286 -17.36 8.21 3.53
C ILE A 286 -16.20 7.60 4.30
N THR A 287 -15.38 6.79 3.64
CA THR A 287 -14.24 6.09 4.26
C THR A 287 -13.20 7.10 4.76
N MET A 288 -12.82 8.07 3.92
CA MET A 288 -11.77 9.04 4.21
C MET A 288 -12.12 9.99 5.36
N HIS A 289 -13.42 10.24 5.58
CA HIS A 289 -13.92 11.14 6.62
C HIS A 289 -14.66 10.43 7.76
N HIS A 290 -14.64 9.10 7.79
CA HIS A 290 -15.33 8.28 8.79
C HIS A 290 -16.82 8.62 8.95
N PHE A 291 -17.51 8.90 7.83
CA PHE A 291 -18.96 9.04 7.84
C PHE A 291 -19.63 7.66 7.97
N LYS A 292 -20.94 7.63 8.22
CA LYS A 292 -21.68 6.38 8.32
C LYS A 292 -21.81 5.71 6.94
N GLN A 293 -21.54 4.42 6.87
CA GLN A 293 -21.65 3.64 5.63
C GLN A 293 -23.07 3.63 5.06
N SER A 294 -24.09 3.74 5.91
CA SER A 294 -25.50 3.89 5.52
C SER A 294 -25.77 5.18 4.72
N TRP A 295 -24.85 6.15 4.69
CA TRP A 295 -24.94 7.33 3.84
C TRP A 295 -24.48 7.05 2.39
N SER A 296 -23.95 5.87 2.09
CA SER A 296 -23.58 5.47 0.72
C SER A 296 -24.80 5.34 -0.20
N ILE A 297 -24.54 5.25 -1.50
CA ILE A 297 -25.54 4.90 -2.52
C ILE A 297 -25.39 3.42 -2.95
N PRO A 298 -26.48 2.74 -3.37
CA PRO A 298 -26.41 1.40 -3.95
C PRO A 298 -25.56 1.31 -5.21
N SER A 299 -24.94 0.15 -5.45
CA SER A 299 -24.39 -0.13 -6.78
C SER A 299 -25.51 -0.31 -7.79
N ALA A 300 -25.20 -0.20 -9.08
CA ALA A 300 -26.17 -0.42 -10.15
C ALA A 300 -26.79 -1.82 -10.08
N GLY A 301 -25.94 -2.85 -9.87
CA GLY A 301 -26.39 -4.23 -9.72
C GLY A 301 -27.32 -4.42 -8.51
N ALA A 302 -26.96 -3.88 -7.35
CA ALA A 302 -27.82 -3.93 -6.17
C ALA A 302 -29.15 -3.21 -6.39
N TYR A 303 -29.13 -2.06 -7.08
CA TYR A 303 -30.33 -1.32 -7.44
C TYR A 303 -31.29 -2.12 -8.33
N ILE A 304 -30.76 -2.72 -9.40
CA ILE A 304 -31.54 -3.52 -10.35
C ILE A 304 -32.16 -4.74 -9.65
N SER A 305 -31.36 -5.48 -8.87
CA SER A 305 -31.85 -6.65 -8.12
C SER A 305 -32.99 -6.27 -7.17
N SER A 306 -32.84 -5.16 -6.45
CA SER A 306 -33.89 -4.64 -5.56
C SER A 306 -35.14 -4.20 -6.34
N SER A 307 -34.97 -3.54 -7.48
CA SER A 307 -36.07 -3.07 -8.34
C SER A 307 -36.91 -4.25 -8.86
N ILE A 308 -36.25 -5.33 -9.26
CA ILE A 308 -36.89 -6.59 -9.65
C ILE A 308 -37.69 -7.16 -8.47
N GLU A 309 -37.08 -7.18 -7.28
CA GLU A 309 -37.70 -7.75 -6.08
C GLU A 309 -38.90 -6.93 -5.58
N ILE A 310 -38.80 -5.60 -5.59
CA ILE A 310 -39.91 -4.68 -5.28
C ILE A 310 -41.08 -4.92 -6.25
N LYS A 311 -40.80 -4.95 -7.56
CA LYS A 311 -41.84 -5.22 -8.59
C LYS A 311 -42.48 -6.59 -8.38
N ARG A 312 -41.68 -7.60 -8.02
CA ARG A 312 -42.16 -8.96 -7.70
C ARG A 312 -43.13 -8.93 -6.52
N ILE A 313 -42.71 -8.38 -5.38
CA ILE A 313 -43.53 -8.27 -4.15
C ILE A 313 -44.84 -7.55 -4.43
N MET A 314 -44.77 -6.40 -5.12
CA MET A 314 -45.96 -5.61 -5.45
C MET A 314 -46.91 -6.30 -6.44
N SER A 315 -46.39 -7.18 -7.30
CA SER A 315 -47.21 -7.97 -8.23
C SER A 315 -47.85 -9.22 -7.61
N CYS A 316 -47.34 -9.69 -6.46
CA CYS A 316 -47.83 -10.89 -5.79
C CYS A 316 -49.04 -10.58 -4.90
N THR A 317 -50.12 -11.35 -5.07
CA THR A 317 -51.38 -11.19 -4.34
C THR A 317 -51.51 -12.05 -3.08
N ASN A 318 -50.58 -12.98 -2.83
CA ASN A 318 -50.59 -13.84 -1.65
C ASN A 318 -49.26 -13.76 -0.87
N ALA A 319 -49.32 -13.99 0.44
CA ALA A 319 -48.19 -13.82 1.34
C ALA A 319 -47.00 -14.74 1.04
N HIS A 320 -47.26 -16.02 0.76
CA HIS A 320 -46.23 -17.01 0.42
C HIS A 320 -45.46 -16.63 -0.86
N GLY A 321 -46.17 -16.15 -1.87
CA GLY A 321 -45.61 -15.64 -3.12
C GLY A 321 -44.74 -14.40 -2.87
N ARG A 322 -45.16 -13.47 -2.00
CA ARG A 322 -44.35 -12.30 -1.63
C ARG A 322 -43.05 -12.67 -0.94
N LEU A 323 -43.04 -13.71 -0.11
CA LEU A 323 -41.82 -14.24 0.52
C LEU A 323 -41.03 -15.22 -0.34
N ASN A 324 -41.56 -15.63 -1.49
CA ASN A 324 -40.97 -16.65 -2.35
C ASN A 324 -40.71 -17.98 -1.62
N VAL A 325 -41.66 -18.39 -0.76
CA VAL A 325 -41.59 -19.65 0.01
C VAL A 325 -42.80 -20.53 -0.27
N SER A 326 -42.62 -21.85 -0.14
CA SER A 326 -43.74 -22.81 -0.17
C SER A 326 -44.65 -22.64 1.05
N SER A 327 -45.93 -22.96 0.93
CA SER A 327 -46.87 -23.01 2.06
C SER A 327 -46.51 -24.07 3.11
N GLU A 328 -45.64 -25.02 2.75
CA GLU A 328 -45.16 -26.09 3.62
C GLU A 328 -43.76 -25.79 4.20
N ALA A 329 -43.17 -24.62 3.92
CA ALA A 329 -41.87 -24.25 4.46
C ALA A 329 -41.90 -24.16 5.99
N ASP A 330 -40.82 -24.59 6.65
CA ASP A 330 -40.66 -24.40 8.09
C ASP A 330 -40.37 -22.93 8.46
N ASP A 331 -40.51 -22.61 9.74
CA ASP A 331 -40.40 -21.23 10.22
C ASP A 331 -38.98 -20.65 10.07
N ALA A 332 -37.95 -21.50 10.11
CA ALA A 332 -36.57 -21.08 9.87
C ALA A 332 -36.36 -20.67 8.41
N THR A 333 -36.90 -21.44 7.47
CA THR A 333 -36.87 -21.15 6.03
C THR A 333 -37.63 -19.88 5.69
N LYS A 334 -38.83 -19.68 6.28
CA LYS A 334 -39.61 -18.44 6.13
C LYS A 334 -38.84 -17.23 6.66
N THR A 335 -38.29 -17.34 7.86
CA THR A 335 -37.50 -16.27 8.49
C THR A 335 -36.28 -15.94 7.64
N PHE A 336 -35.55 -16.95 7.17
CA PHE A 336 -34.40 -16.75 6.28
C PHE A 336 -34.79 -16.05 4.97
N ALA A 337 -35.90 -16.46 4.34
CA ALA A 337 -36.38 -15.83 3.12
C ALA A 337 -36.74 -14.36 3.35
N PHE A 338 -37.45 -14.05 4.45
CA PHE A 338 -37.78 -12.68 4.83
C PHE A 338 -36.54 -11.81 5.02
N ARG A 339 -35.55 -12.29 5.79
CA ARG A 339 -34.26 -11.61 5.99
C ARG A 339 -33.55 -11.35 4.67
N ASN A 340 -33.48 -12.37 3.82
CA ASN A 340 -32.79 -12.27 2.53
C ASN A 340 -33.46 -11.23 1.61
N ILE A 341 -34.79 -11.20 1.57
CA ILE A 341 -35.54 -10.22 0.77
C ILE A 341 -35.32 -8.81 1.31
N ILE A 342 -35.44 -8.59 2.62
CA ILE A 342 -35.18 -7.26 3.20
C ILE A 342 -33.73 -6.84 2.96
N SER A 343 -32.76 -7.75 3.12
CA SER A 343 -31.35 -7.49 2.83
C SER A 343 -31.10 -7.06 1.39
N THR A 344 -31.88 -7.62 0.46
CA THR A 344 -31.81 -7.26 -0.95
C THR A 344 -32.44 -5.88 -1.17
N MET A 345 -33.58 -5.57 -0.57
CA MET A 345 -34.31 -4.31 -0.80
C MET A 345 -33.71 -3.09 -0.08
N HIS A 346 -33.06 -3.29 1.08
CA HIS A 346 -32.72 -2.20 1.99
C HIS A 346 -31.80 -1.10 1.43
N PRO A 347 -30.73 -1.42 0.67
CA PRO A 347 -29.89 -0.37 0.07
C PRO A 347 -30.70 0.66 -0.73
N VAL A 348 -31.83 0.23 -1.30
CA VAL A 348 -32.62 0.96 -2.30
C VAL A 348 -33.83 1.70 -1.71
N PHE A 349 -34.25 1.40 -0.47
CA PHE A 349 -35.40 2.07 0.15
C PHE A 349 -35.26 3.60 0.14
N ALA A 350 -34.04 4.13 0.15
CA ALA A 350 -33.79 5.57 0.16
C ALA A 350 -33.96 6.27 -1.20
N PHE A 351 -34.08 5.56 -2.33
CA PHE A 351 -34.15 6.16 -3.68
C PHE A 351 -35.46 5.90 -4.42
N ARG A 352 -36.37 5.10 -3.85
CA ARG A 352 -37.63 4.69 -4.49
C ARG A 352 -38.83 4.94 -3.58
N HIS A 353 -39.85 5.61 -4.12
CA HIS A 353 -41.07 5.90 -3.35
C HIS A 353 -41.95 4.66 -3.10
N ASP A 354 -41.96 3.69 -4.02
CA ASP A 354 -42.74 2.45 -3.91
C ASP A 354 -42.08 1.39 -3.01
N ALA A 355 -40.81 1.58 -2.65
CA ALA A 355 -40.08 0.61 -1.87
C ALA A 355 -40.61 0.54 -0.42
N SER A 356 -40.99 1.66 0.19
CA SER A 356 -41.63 1.66 1.52
C SER A 356 -42.97 0.91 1.52
N GLU A 357 -43.75 1.05 0.45
CA GLU A 357 -45.00 0.30 0.27
C GLU A 357 -44.71 -1.20 0.15
N ALA A 358 -43.74 -1.59 -0.68
CA ALA A 358 -43.33 -2.99 -0.83
C ALA A 358 -42.81 -3.60 0.48
N LEU A 359 -42.08 -2.84 1.30
CA LEU A 359 -41.64 -3.30 2.62
C LEU A 359 -42.84 -3.56 3.56
N ASN A 360 -43.83 -2.66 3.57
CA ASN A 360 -45.04 -2.85 4.36
C ASN A 360 -45.83 -4.09 3.91
N GLU A 361 -45.95 -4.30 2.60
CA GLU A 361 -46.62 -5.48 2.03
C GLU A 361 -45.85 -6.79 2.31
N LEU A 362 -44.52 -6.73 2.36
CA LEU A 362 -43.65 -7.85 2.75
C LEU A 362 -43.77 -8.16 4.24
N CYS A 363 -43.78 -7.13 5.11
CA CYS A 363 -43.97 -7.31 6.56
C CYS A 363 -45.35 -7.90 6.86
N ALA A 364 -46.40 -7.41 6.21
CA ALA A 364 -47.74 -7.99 6.33
C ALA A 364 -47.78 -9.46 5.90
N ALA A 365 -47.08 -9.80 4.80
CA ALA A 365 -46.95 -11.18 4.35
C ALA A 365 -46.17 -12.06 5.35
N ALA A 366 -45.11 -11.52 5.96
CA ALA A 366 -44.32 -12.20 6.99
C ALA A 366 -45.17 -12.57 8.21
N THR A 367 -45.95 -11.62 8.73
CA THR A 367 -46.90 -11.87 9.82
C THR A 367 -47.96 -12.92 9.40
N GLU A 368 -48.48 -12.87 8.16
CA GLU A 368 -49.48 -13.83 7.67
C GLU A 368 -48.96 -15.27 7.58
N VAL A 369 -47.69 -15.48 7.18
CA VAL A 369 -47.09 -16.83 7.12
C VAL A 369 -46.58 -17.36 8.46
N GLY A 370 -46.73 -16.56 9.54
CA GLY A 370 -46.35 -16.93 10.90
C GLY A 370 -44.89 -16.66 11.26
N ILE A 371 -44.22 -15.70 10.60
CA ILE A 371 -42.94 -15.18 11.10
C ILE A 371 -43.20 -14.38 12.38
N ASP A 372 -42.31 -14.53 13.36
CA ASP A 372 -42.39 -13.86 14.65
C ASP A 372 -42.46 -12.33 14.51
N GLU A 373 -43.32 -11.68 15.29
CA GLU A 373 -43.58 -10.23 15.17
C GLU A 373 -42.34 -9.40 15.54
N ASP A 374 -41.49 -9.88 16.45
CA ASP A 374 -40.24 -9.19 16.80
C ASP A 374 -39.27 -9.21 15.61
N GLU A 375 -39.24 -10.31 14.85
CA GLU A 375 -38.46 -10.43 13.63
C GLU A 375 -39.01 -9.51 12.51
N VAL A 376 -40.33 -9.41 12.37
CA VAL A 376 -40.98 -8.50 11.40
C VAL A 376 -40.74 -7.05 11.77
N SER A 377 -40.89 -6.69 13.05
CA SER A 377 -40.62 -5.35 13.56
C SER A 377 -39.16 -4.97 13.36
N PHE A 378 -38.25 -5.91 13.65
CA PHE A 378 -36.83 -5.73 13.41
C PHE A 378 -36.54 -5.49 11.93
N GLY A 379 -37.08 -6.32 11.02
CA GLY A 379 -36.90 -6.13 9.59
C GLY A 379 -37.45 -4.80 9.06
N ARG A 380 -38.52 -4.28 9.68
CA ARG A 380 -39.11 -2.97 9.35
C ARG A 380 -38.20 -1.80 9.75
N GLU A 381 -37.51 -1.93 10.88
CA GLU A 381 -36.63 -0.90 11.45
C GLU A 381 -35.16 -1.06 11.05
N TRP A 382 -34.81 -2.18 10.43
CA TRP A 382 -33.45 -2.51 10.03
C TRP A 382 -32.90 -1.43 9.10
N ASP A 383 -31.70 -0.93 9.40
CA ASP A 383 -31.05 0.22 8.77
C ASP A 383 -29.97 -0.18 7.75
N GLY A 384 -29.88 -1.49 7.45
CA GLY A 384 -28.90 -2.06 6.52
C GLY A 384 -27.55 -2.41 7.12
N GLY A 385 -27.37 -2.31 8.45
CA GLY A 385 -26.24 -2.94 9.16
C GLY A 385 -26.31 -4.47 9.09
N SER A 386 -25.35 -5.23 9.65
CA SER A 386 -25.53 -6.69 9.73
C SER A 386 -26.83 -7.00 10.48
N TRP A 387 -27.64 -7.92 9.94
CA TRP A 387 -28.91 -8.35 10.55
C TRP A 387 -28.66 -8.93 11.93
N GLU A 388 -27.51 -9.58 12.10
CA GLU A 388 -27.01 -10.00 13.39
C GLU A 388 -26.70 -8.75 14.22
N ASP A 389 -25.84 -7.84 13.77
CA ASP A 389 -25.34 -6.69 14.52
C ASP A 389 -26.41 -5.76 15.09
N ALA A 390 -27.53 -5.55 14.38
CA ALA A 390 -28.50 -4.53 14.72
C ALA A 390 -29.56 -4.92 15.77
N ARG A 391 -29.66 -6.19 16.21
CA ARG A 391 -30.63 -6.57 17.27
C ARG A 391 -30.39 -5.72 18.53
N PRO A 392 -31.33 -4.83 18.92
CA PRO A 392 -31.12 -3.93 20.05
C PRO A 392 -31.18 -4.74 21.35
N GLY A 393 -30.01 -5.12 21.89
CA GLY A 393 -29.84 -5.46 23.31
C GLY A 393 -30.64 -6.61 23.93
N GLU A 394 -31.50 -7.34 23.20
CA GLU A 394 -32.41 -8.32 23.82
C GLU A 394 -31.95 -9.79 23.81
N ASP A 395 -30.83 -10.13 23.17
CA ASP A 395 -30.19 -11.44 23.39
C ASP A 395 -28.67 -11.27 23.59
N VAL A 396 -28.27 -10.45 24.57
CA VAL A 396 -27.01 -10.79 25.25
C VAL A 396 -27.33 -12.10 25.98
N VAL A 397 -26.96 -13.23 25.37
CA VAL A 397 -27.06 -14.54 26.02
C VAL A 397 -26.48 -14.36 27.41
N PRO A 398 -27.21 -14.63 28.49
CA PRO A 398 -26.68 -14.39 29.83
C PRO A 398 -25.38 -15.16 30.00
N GLU A 399 -24.44 -14.56 30.74
CA GLU A 399 -23.11 -15.13 30.93
C GLU A 399 -23.24 -16.60 31.37
N PRO A 400 -22.59 -17.55 30.65
CA PRO A 400 -22.82 -18.96 30.86
C PRO A 400 -22.40 -19.36 32.28
N PRO A 401 -23.17 -20.24 32.96
CA PRO A 401 -22.78 -20.80 34.25
C PRO A 401 -21.39 -21.45 34.19
N SER A 402 -20.68 -21.51 35.32
CA SER A 402 -19.31 -22.04 35.37
C SER A 402 -19.19 -23.46 34.80
N ALA A 403 -20.21 -24.31 35.01
CA ALA A 403 -20.23 -25.66 34.46
C ALA A 403 -20.27 -25.69 32.92
N ILE A 404 -21.01 -24.77 32.30
CA ILE A 404 -21.06 -24.61 30.84
C ILE A 404 -19.71 -24.09 30.32
N LYS A 405 -19.09 -23.14 31.02
CA LYS A 405 -17.74 -22.66 30.66
C LYS A 405 -16.69 -23.76 30.70
N THR A 406 -16.80 -24.72 31.63
CA THR A 406 -15.95 -25.92 31.65
C THR A 406 -16.15 -26.77 30.39
N LEU A 407 -17.41 -27.00 29.99
CA LEU A 407 -17.72 -27.74 28.76
C LEU A 407 -17.23 -27.01 27.49
N TYR A 408 -17.30 -25.67 27.44
CA TYR A 408 -16.67 -24.90 26.35
C TYR A 408 -15.14 -25.05 26.34
N SER A 409 -14.51 -25.13 27.51
CA SER A 409 -13.08 -25.38 27.61
C SER A 409 -12.73 -26.78 27.08
N GLU A 410 -13.55 -27.80 27.40
CA GLU A 410 -13.42 -29.16 26.86
C GLU A 410 -13.60 -29.21 25.33
N ALA A 411 -14.52 -28.40 24.78
CA ALA A 411 -14.75 -28.32 23.33
C ALA A 411 -13.63 -27.62 22.55
N THR A 412 -12.71 -26.90 23.23
CA THR A 412 -11.79 -25.99 22.55
C THR A 412 -10.84 -26.67 21.58
N GLU A 413 -10.29 -27.84 21.94
CA GLU A 413 -9.41 -28.59 21.02
C GLU A 413 -10.17 -29.10 19.80
N SER A 414 -11.40 -29.61 20.00
CA SER A 414 -12.27 -30.01 18.89
C SER A 414 -12.63 -28.84 17.99
N MET A 415 -12.94 -27.67 18.54
CA MET A 415 -13.24 -26.48 17.72
C MET A 415 -12.03 -26.00 16.90
N ILE A 416 -10.82 -26.08 17.45
CA ILE A 416 -9.57 -25.79 16.72
C ILE A 416 -9.33 -26.83 15.60
N ASN A 417 -9.70 -28.09 15.82
CA ASN A 417 -9.57 -29.11 14.78
C ASN A 417 -10.66 -28.96 13.71
N LEU A 418 -11.88 -28.57 14.10
CA LEU A 418 -12.97 -28.29 13.18
C LEU A 418 -12.65 -27.12 12.25
N SER A 419 -11.88 -26.13 12.71
CA SER A 419 -11.41 -25.03 11.87
C SER A 419 -10.33 -25.49 10.86
N LYS A 420 -9.68 -26.62 11.07
CA LYS A 420 -8.71 -27.18 10.09
C LYS A 420 -9.41 -28.10 9.10
N ASP A 421 -10.37 -28.89 9.57
CA ASP A 421 -11.19 -29.79 8.76
C ASP A 421 -12.67 -29.67 9.17
N PRO A 422 -13.44 -28.81 8.49
CA PRO A 422 -14.86 -28.58 8.80
C PRO A 422 -15.75 -29.80 8.55
N GLY A 423 -15.24 -30.81 7.84
CA GLY A 423 -15.93 -32.06 7.51
C GLY A 423 -15.56 -33.24 8.40
N ASP A 424 -14.70 -33.05 9.41
CA ASP A 424 -14.27 -34.14 10.30
C ASP A 424 -15.44 -34.61 11.19
N GLY A 425 -16.08 -35.70 10.75
CA GLY A 425 -17.21 -36.30 11.46
C GLY A 425 -16.88 -36.77 12.88
N ALA A 426 -15.63 -37.11 13.18
CA ALA A 426 -15.22 -37.47 14.54
C ALA A 426 -15.19 -36.24 15.45
N VAL A 427 -14.65 -35.13 14.97
CA VAL A 427 -14.65 -33.85 15.69
C VAL A 427 -16.06 -33.32 15.90
N ILE A 428 -16.91 -33.38 14.86
CA ILE A 428 -18.33 -32.99 14.93
C ILE A 428 -19.05 -33.80 16.02
N SER A 429 -18.86 -35.11 16.05
CA SER A 429 -19.48 -36.00 17.05
C SER A 429 -19.08 -35.63 18.49
N VAL A 430 -17.82 -35.23 18.71
CA VAL A 430 -17.34 -34.78 20.03
C VAL A 430 -18.04 -33.48 20.46
N VAL A 431 -18.19 -32.50 19.55
CA VAL A 431 -18.88 -31.24 19.86
C VAL A 431 -20.37 -31.48 20.10
N GLU A 432 -21.00 -32.40 19.36
CA GLU A 432 -22.39 -32.81 19.59
C GLU A 432 -22.58 -33.51 20.95
N GLU A 433 -21.64 -34.37 21.37
CA GLU A 433 -21.67 -34.98 22.70
C GLU A 433 -21.58 -33.90 23.80
N ILE A 434 -20.76 -32.87 23.60
CA ILE A 434 -20.67 -31.71 24.51
C ILE A 434 -21.99 -30.94 24.53
N ASN A 435 -22.64 -30.75 23.38
CA ASN A 435 -23.97 -30.13 23.32
C ASN A 435 -25.03 -30.93 24.08
N GLU A 436 -24.98 -32.26 24.05
CA GLU A 436 -25.87 -33.10 24.87
C GLU A 436 -25.58 -32.94 26.37
N LYS A 437 -24.32 -32.81 26.77
CA LYS A 437 -23.96 -32.48 28.17
C LYS A 437 -24.49 -31.10 28.59
N ILE A 438 -24.38 -30.09 27.70
CA ILE A 438 -24.95 -28.76 27.91
C ILE A 438 -26.47 -28.84 28.10
N LYS A 439 -27.19 -29.49 27.17
CA LYS A 439 -28.65 -29.68 27.26
C LYS A 439 -29.08 -30.33 28.57
N ASN A 440 -28.38 -31.40 28.99
CA ASN A 440 -28.69 -32.09 30.24
C ASN A 440 -28.47 -31.20 31.48
N LEU A 441 -27.44 -30.36 31.49
CA LEU A 441 -27.21 -29.38 32.56
C LEU A 441 -28.29 -28.30 32.58
N GLU A 442 -28.72 -27.80 31.43
CA GLU A 442 -29.79 -26.80 31.34
C GLU A 442 -31.13 -27.34 31.84
N LEU A 443 -31.52 -28.55 31.41
CA LEU A 443 -32.73 -29.22 31.85
C LEU A 443 -32.77 -29.50 33.36
N SER A 444 -31.60 -29.65 33.98
CA SER A 444 -31.51 -29.89 35.43
C SER A 444 -31.68 -28.62 36.27
N ASN A 445 -31.45 -27.45 35.69
CA ASN A 445 -31.42 -26.17 36.41
C ASN A 445 -32.65 -25.29 36.14
N ASP A 446 -33.32 -25.45 35.01
CA ASP A 446 -34.43 -24.58 34.62
C ASP A 446 -35.76 -25.36 34.51
N ALA A 447 -36.70 -25.06 35.40
CA ALA A 447 -38.07 -25.59 35.34
C ALA A 447 -38.92 -24.91 34.24
N SER A 448 -38.44 -23.80 33.69
CA SER A 448 -39.07 -23.13 32.55
C SER A 448 -38.59 -23.77 31.26
N ARG A 449 -39.51 -24.28 30.44
CA ARG A 449 -39.26 -25.03 29.20
C ARG A 449 -38.63 -24.17 28.07
N SER A 450 -37.76 -23.21 28.37
CA SER A 450 -37.08 -22.45 27.32
C SER A 450 -36.11 -23.33 26.56
N SER A 451 -36.04 -23.14 25.25
CA SER A 451 -35.08 -23.82 24.38
C SER A 451 -33.65 -23.63 24.91
N PRO A 452 -32.80 -24.64 24.78
CA PRO A 452 -31.47 -24.60 25.37
C PRO A 452 -30.63 -23.47 24.77
N ARG A 453 -30.10 -22.60 25.63
CA ARG A 453 -29.56 -21.27 25.24
C ARG A 453 -28.06 -21.27 24.99
N TRP A 454 -27.31 -22.21 25.59
CA TRP A 454 -25.85 -22.23 25.54
C TRP A 454 -25.29 -23.30 24.59
N ILE A 455 -26.11 -23.83 23.67
CA ILE A 455 -25.68 -24.83 22.67
C ILE A 455 -24.71 -24.21 21.66
N ILE A 456 -23.66 -24.97 21.33
CA ILE A 456 -22.74 -24.67 20.24
C ILE A 456 -23.43 -25.01 18.91
N ASN A 457 -23.66 -24.02 18.05
CA ASN A 457 -24.26 -24.27 16.73
C ASN A 457 -23.24 -24.91 15.77
N VAL A 458 -23.11 -26.24 15.83
CA VAL A 458 -22.12 -27.00 15.05
C VAL A 458 -22.31 -26.80 13.54
N GLY A 459 -23.55 -26.79 13.06
CA GLY A 459 -23.85 -26.60 11.63
C GLY A 459 -23.38 -25.24 11.11
N TRP A 460 -23.59 -24.17 11.89
CA TRP A 460 -23.10 -22.83 11.56
C TRP A 460 -21.57 -22.76 11.53
N TRP A 461 -20.89 -23.40 12.49
CA TRP A 461 -19.43 -23.45 12.54
C TRP A 461 -18.83 -24.23 11.37
N CYS A 462 -19.35 -25.43 11.07
CA CYS A 462 -18.91 -26.22 9.92
C CYS A 462 -19.05 -25.43 8.61
N GLN A 463 -20.18 -24.73 8.43
CA GLN A 463 -20.42 -23.94 7.23
C GLN A 463 -19.45 -22.75 7.14
N THR A 464 -19.30 -22.00 8.23
CA THR A 464 -18.42 -20.82 8.29
C THR A 464 -16.96 -21.21 8.05
N PHE A 465 -16.47 -22.27 8.69
CA PHE A 465 -15.12 -22.78 8.48
C PHE A 465 -14.93 -23.36 7.08
N SER A 466 -15.94 -24.03 6.52
CA SER A 466 -15.92 -24.49 5.13
C SER A 466 -15.79 -23.32 4.15
N ASP A 467 -16.51 -22.24 4.39
CA ASP A 467 -16.47 -21.07 3.51
C ASP A 467 -15.15 -20.30 3.63
N ILE A 468 -14.58 -20.19 4.83
CA ILE A 468 -13.21 -19.68 5.04
C ILE A 468 -12.20 -20.54 4.29
N ALA A 469 -12.25 -21.87 4.42
CA ALA A 469 -11.34 -22.79 3.74
C ALA A 469 -11.43 -22.67 2.19
N LYS A 470 -12.64 -22.47 1.65
CA LYS A 470 -12.83 -22.21 0.21
C LYS A 470 -12.16 -20.90 -0.22
N GLN A 471 -12.32 -19.82 0.55
CA GLN A 471 -11.66 -18.55 0.22
C GLN A 471 -10.15 -18.64 0.40
N GLU A 472 -9.66 -19.36 1.41
CA GLU A 472 -8.23 -19.65 1.59
C GLU A 472 -7.63 -20.33 0.35
N ALA A 473 -8.33 -21.33 -0.19
CA ALA A 473 -7.91 -22.01 -1.41
C ALA A 473 -7.82 -21.05 -2.62
N ILE A 474 -8.73 -20.07 -2.72
CA ILE A 474 -8.66 -19.02 -3.73
C ILE A 474 -7.43 -18.13 -3.48
N LEU A 475 -7.22 -17.68 -2.24
CA LEU A 475 -6.10 -16.81 -1.89
C LEU A 475 -4.72 -17.47 -2.03
N LYS A 476 -4.65 -18.79 -1.84
CA LYS A 476 -3.43 -19.58 -2.15
C LYS A 476 -3.13 -19.62 -3.65
N ASN A 477 -4.14 -19.45 -4.50
CA ASN A 477 -3.97 -19.36 -5.95
C ASN A 477 -3.79 -17.92 -6.45
N ASP A 478 -4.41 -16.94 -5.81
CA ASP A 478 -4.22 -15.53 -6.10
C ASP A 478 -4.34 -14.73 -4.80
N ILE A 479 -3.19 -14.37 -4.24
CA ILE A 479 -3.16 -13.66 -2.96
C ILE A 479 -3.77 -12.26 -3.06
N GLU A 480 -3.91 -11.70 -4.26
CA GLU A 480 -4.50 -10.38 -4.52
C GLU A 480 -6.00 -10.43 -4.84
N ASP A 481 -6.64 -11.61 -4.80
CA ASP A 481 -8.08 -11.71 -5.04
C ASP A 481 -8.87 -10.93 -3.97
N GLN A 482 -9.31 -9.74 -4.36
CA GLN A 482 -9.99 -8.79 -3.47
C GLN A 482 -11.32 -9.35 -2.96
N GLY A 483 -12.04 -10.11 -3.79
CA GLY A 483 -13.33 -10.70 -3.42
C GLY A 483 -13.16 -11.77 -2.35
N ALA A 484 -12.14 -12.61 -2.45
CA ALA A 484 -11.81 -13.61 -1.44
C ALA A 484 -11.31 -12.96 -0.14
N ARG A 485 -10.48 -11.91 -0.22
CA ARG A 485 -10.03 -11.14 0.95
C ARG A 485 -11.20 -10.53 1.72
N GLU A 486 -12.11 -9.86 1.02
CA GLU A 486 -13.29 -9.22 1.63
C GLU A 486 -14.21 -10.26 2.26
N LYS A 487 -14.41 -11.41 1.60
CA LYS A 487 -15.19 -12.53 2.16
C LYS A 487 -14.55 -13.13 3.41
N VAL A 488 -13.24 -13.40 3.41
CA VAL A 488 -12.53 -13.89 4.61
C VAL A 488 -12.66 -12.90 5.75
N LYS A 489 -12.44 -11.61 5.48
CA LYS A 489 -12.58 -10.55 6.48
C LYS A 489 -13.99 -10.52 7.08
N SER A 490 -15.02 -10.52 6.24
CA SER A 490 -16.41 -10.54 6.68
C SER A 490 -16.75 -11.80 7.49
N LEU A 491 -16.31 -13.00 7.06
CA LEU A 491 -16.54 -14.25 7.79
C LEU A 491 -15.86 -14.25 9.17
N MET A 492 -14.65 -13.71 9.27
CA MET A 492 -13.93 -13.60 10.54
C MET A 492 -14.56 -12.57 11.48
N GLU A 493 -15.01 -11.43 10.96
CA GLU A 493 -15.75 -10.43 11.72
C GLU A 493 -17.07 -11.01 12.26
N ASN A 494 -17.82 -11.72 11.41
CA ASN A 494 -19.04 -12.43 11.83
C ASN A 494 -18.74 -13.47 12.91
N THR A 495 -17.61 -14.17 12.81
CA THR A 495 -17.15 -15.14 13.81
C THR A 495 -16.85 -14.48 15.15
N ASP A 496 -16.10 -13.38 15.15
CA ASP A 496 -15.78 -12.64 16.38
C ASP A 496 -17.03 -12.04 17.04
N THR A 497 -17.96 -11.53 16.22
CA THR A 497 -19.27 -11.06 16.70
C THR A 497 -20.06 -12.20 17.33
N TYR A 498 -20.13 -13.36 16.68
CA TYR A 498 -20.83 -14.54 17.19
C TYR A 498 -20.24 -15.03 18.51
N LEU A 499 -18.90 -15.09 18.60
CA LEU A 499 -18.18 -15.49 19.82
C LEU A 499 -18.48 -14.56 20.99
N LYS A 500 -18.45 -13.25 20.76
CA LYS A 500 -18.72 -12.24 21.81
C LYS A 500 -20.15 -12.35 22.32
N ARG A 501 -21.13 -12.47 21.42
CA ARG A 501 -22.56 -12.53 21.76
C ARG A 501 -22.96 -13.81 22.48
N SER A 502 -22.33 -14.91 22.09
CA SER A 502 -22.62 -16.23 22.66
C SER A 502 -21.74 -16.57 23.88
N HIS A 503 -20.90 -15.63 24.34
CA HIS A 503 -19.92 -15.84 25.42
C HIS A 503 -19.03 -17.08 25.23
N LEU A 504 -18.68 -17.38 23.98
CA LEU A 504 -17.83 -18.51 23.63
C LEU A 504 -16.34 -18.16 23.83
N PRO A 505 -15.45 -19.16 24.00
CA PRO A 505 -14.03 -18.91 24.16
C PRO A 505 -13.43 -18.16 22.95
N SER A 506 -12.73 -17.04 23.20
CA SER A 506 -12.11 -16.24 22.15
C SER A 506 -11.04 -16.98 21.35
N GLY A 507 -10.50 -18.08 21.91
CA GLY A 507 -9.54 -18.96 21.22
C GLY A 507 -10.12 -19.75 20.05
N TRP A 508 -11.44 -19.72 19.84
CA TRP A 508 -12.10 -20.36 18.69
C TRP A 508 -12.10 -19.46 17.44
N SER A 509 -11.69 -18.19 17.57
CA SER A 509 -11.49 -17.29 16.43
C SER A 509 -10.22 -17.66 15.66
N TYR A 510 -10.23 -17.45 14.34
CA TYR A 510 -9.00 -17.53 13.52
C TYR A 510 -8.03 -16.36 13.77
N GLY A 511 -8.40 -15.41 14.63
CA GLY A 511 -7.69 -14.15 14.81
C GLY A 511 -8.09 -13.12 13.75
N SER A 512 -7.27 -12.08 13.57
CA SER A 512 -7.58 -11.04 12.58
C SER A 512 -7.35 -11.55 11.16
N ALA A 513 -8.21 -11.11 10.22
CA ALA A 513 -8.02 -11.33 8.78
C ALA A 513 -6.64 -10.88 8.30
N GLU A 514 -6.13 -9.78 8.86
CA GLU A 514 -4.80 -9.28 8.57
C GLU A 514 -3.70 -10.29 8.96
N LYS A 515 -3.80 -10.92 10.14
CA LYS A 515 -2.83 -11.93 10.58
C LYS A 515 -2.90 -13.19 9.71
N PHE A 516 -4.11 -13.57 9.29
CA PHE A 516 -4.32 -14.69 8.37
C PHE A 516 -3.67 -14.41 7.00
N LEU A 517 -3.92 -13.24 6.42
CA LEU A 517 -3.30 -12.83 5.15
C LEU A 517 -1.77 -12.71 5.26
N GLN A 518 -1.27 -12.19 6.38
CA GLN A 518 0.17 -12.14 6.66
C GLN A 518 0.80 -13.53 6.74
N ASN A 519 0.07 -14.54 7.21
CA ASN A 519 0.58 -15.91 7.26
C ASN A 519 0.74 -16.48 5.84
N ILE A 520 -0.26 -16.30 4.97
CA ILE A 520 -0.19 -16.72 3.56
C ILE A 520 0.93 -15.98 2.83
N GLN A 521 1.06 -14.66 3.05
CA GLN A 521 2.14 -13.86 2.46
C GLN A 521 3.51 -14.30 2.99
N GLY A 522 3.62 -14.61 4.28
CA GLY A 522 4.85 -15.09 4.90
C GLY A 522 5.31 -16.44 4.33
N GLU A 523 4.38 -17.36 4.07
CA GLU A 523 4.66 -18.62 3.37
C GLU A 523 5.17 -18.35 1.95
N LEU A 524 4.50 -17.46 1.21
CA LEU A 524 4.91 -17.06 -0.13
C LEU A 524 6.34 -16.49 -0.11
N ASP A 525 6.62 -15.52 0.75
CA ASP A 525 7.93 -14.87 0.88
C ASP A 525 9.03 -15.85 1.30
N ASN A 526 8.71 -16.84 2.14
CA ASN A 526 9.64 -17.89 2.52
C ASN A 526 10.01 -18.77 1.31
N HIS A 527 9.02 -19.17 0.49
CA HIS A 527 9.28 -19.88 -0.75
C HIS A 527 10.09 -19.03 -1.74
N LYS A 528 9.82 -17.72 -1.81
CA LYS A 528 10.60 -16.78 -2.63
C LYS A 528 12.08 -16.80 -2.27
N LYS A 529 12.36 -16.74 -0.98
CA LYS A 529 13.73 -16.75 -0.44
C LYS A 529 14.46 -18.07 -0.71
N ILE A 530 13.76 -19.21 -0.63
CA ILE A 530 14.34 -20.52 -0.97
C ILE A 530 14.75 -20.54 -2.44
N LEU A 531 13.86 -20.05 -3.33
CA LEU A 531 14.14 -20.00 -4.76
C LEU A 531 15.34 -19.10 -5.09
N ASP A 532 15.41 -17.91 -4.52
CA ASP A 532 16.56 -17.00 -4.72
C ASP A 532 17.89 -17.67 -4.30
N GLY A 533 17.89 -18.43 -3.20
CA GLY A 533 19.05 -19.22 -2.78
C GLY A 533 19.44 -20.29 -3.80
N VAL A 534 18.45 -21.02 -4.32
CA VAL A 534 18.66 -22.04 -5.36
C VAL A 534 19.23 -21.43 -6.65
N VAL A 535 18.74 -20.24 -7.06
CA VAL A 535 19.23 -19.53 -8.24
C VAL A 535 20.70 -19.13 -8.07
N LEU A 536 21.07 -18.55 -6.92
CA LEU A 536 22.46 -18.15 -6.63
C LEU A 536 23.43 -19.34 -6.65
N ASP A 537 23.02 -20.48 -6.07
CA ASP A 537 23.82 -21.70 -6.09
C ASP A 537 24.05 -22.21 -7.53
N MET A 538 23.03 -22.16 -8.38
CA MET A 538 23.17 -22.52 -9.79
C MET A 538 24.08 -21.57 -10.56
N GLU A 539 23.94 -20.26 -10.37
CA GLU A 539 24.80 -19.27 -11.01
C GLU A 539 26.29 -19.49 -10.65
N SER A 540 26.57 -19.82 -9.39
CA SER A 540 27.92 -20.17 -8.95
C SER A 540 28.46 -21.39 -9.71
N ILE A 541 27.65 -22.46 -9.81
CA ILE A 541 28.03 -23.68 -10.55
C ILE A 541 28.30 -23.38 -12.03
N PHE A 542 27.47 -22.53 -12.66
CA PHE A 542 27.62 -22.16 -14.06
C PHE A 542 28.90 -21.36 -14.31
N ASN A 543 29.25 -20.44 -13.40
CA ASN A 543 30.48 -19.69 -13.45
C ASN A 543 31.72 -20.59 -13.31
N ASP A 544 31.67 -21.59 -12.42
CA ASP A 544 32.76 -22.55 -12.25
C ASP A 544 33.01 -23.38 -13.52
N ILE A 545 31.94 -23.85 -14.18
CA ILE A 545 32.04 -24.63 -15.42
C ILE A 545 32.55 -23.77 -16.58
N THR A 546 32.11 -22.52 -16.67
CA THR A 546 32.56 -21.58 -17.70
C THR A 546 34.03 -21.21 -17.52
N THR A 547 34.47 -20.98 -16.28
CA THR A 547 35.87 -20.72 -15.95
C THR A 547 36.76 -21.92 -16.30
N LEU A 548 36.26 -23.14 -16.06
CA LEU A 548 36.95 -24.37 -16.44
C LEU A 548 37.11 -24.47 -17.97
N LEU A 549 36.07 -24.17 -18.75
CA LEU A 549 36.13 -24.14 -20.21
C LEU A 549 37.15 -23.13 -20.73
N GLN A 550 37.16 -21.92 -20.20
CA GLN A 550 38.10 -20.88 -20.60
C GLN A 550 39.54 -21.30 -20.31
N SER A 551 39.77 -21.94 -19.16
CA SER A 551 41.08 -22.47 -18.77
C SER A 551 41.54 -23.57 -19.71
N LEU A 552 40.66 -24.50 -20.09
CA LEU A 552 40.95 -25.56 -21.06
C LEU A 552 41.27 -25.00 -22.45
N ALA A 553 40.51 -24.01 -22.92
CA ALA A 553 40.74 -23.38 -24.22
C ALA A 553 42.10 -22.67 -24.32
N GLY A 554 42.61 -22.13 -23.20
CA GLY A 554 43.91 -21.46 -23.14
C GLY A 554 45.13 -22.39 -23.22
N GLN A 555 44.99 -23.69 -22.96
CA GLN A 555 46.11 -24.66 -22.91
C GLN A 555 46.31 -25.44 -24.22
N SER A 556 46.09 -24.81 -25.37
CA SER A 556 45.92 -25.44 -26.70
C SER A 556 47.11 -26.27 -27.24
N SER A 557 48.21 -26.46 -26.50
CA SER A 557 49.40 -27.19 -26.95
C SER A 557 49.37 -28.70 -26.66
N ASN A 558 48.50 -29.21 -25.77
CA ASN A 558 48.40 -30.63 -25.41
C ASN A 558 47.11 -31.30 -25.91
N VAL A 559 46.79 -31.08 -27.20
CA VAL A 559 45.49 -31.40 -27.81
C VAL A 559 45.06 -32.87 -27.68
N SER A 560 45.99 -33.83 -27.72
CA SER A 560 45.62 -35.26 -27.73
C SER A 560 45.22 -35.83 -26.37
N GLN A 561 45.68 -35.27 -25.25
CA GLN A 561 45.31 -35.72 -23.90
C GLN A 561 44.11 -34.96 -23.34
N MET A 562 43.83 -33.77 -23.86
CA MET A 562 42.73 -32.91 -23.39
C MET A 562 41.44 -33.06 -24.20
N SER A 563 41.44 -33.76 -25.34
CA SER A 563 40.25 -33.89 -26.20
C SER A 563 39.03 -34.43 -25.45
N ASP A 564 39.18 -35.54 -24.70
CA ASP A 564 38.08 -36.17 -23.98
C ASP A 564 37.54 -35.29 -22.84
N ALA A 565 38.44 -34.55 -22.16
CA ALA A 565 38.06 -33.61 -21.11
C ALA A 565 37.34 -32.38 -21.70
N ILE A 566 37.79 -31.87 -22.85
CA ILE A 566 37.16 -30.77 -23.57
C ILE A 566 35.76 -31.16 -24.03
N ASP A 567 35.59 -32.36 -24.60
CA ASP A 567 34.30 -32.84 -25.07
C ASP A 567 33.34 -33.12 -23.92
N LEU A 568 33.83 -33.66 -22.79
CA LEU A 568 33.03 -33.83 -21.58
C LEU A 568 32.55 -32.47 -21.03
N VAL A 569 33.45 -31.50 -20.85
CA VAL A 569 33.09 -30.18 -20.32
C VAL A 569 32.18 -29.43 -21.30
N ARG A 570 32.39 -29.54 -22.62
CA ARG A 570 31.49 -28.96 -23.63
C ARG A 570 30.09 -29.59 -23.57
N SER A 571 30.00 -30.91 -23.42
CA SER A 571 28.72 -31.60 -23.24
C SER A 571 27.98 -31.12 -21.99
N LYS A 572 28.68 -30.93 -20.87
CA LYS A 572 28.08 -30.42 -19.63
C LYS A 572 27.73 -28.95 -19.70
N SER A 573 28.49 -28.14 -20.45
CA SER A 573 28.16 -26.74 -20.71
C SER A 573 26.83 -26.59 -21.46
N LEU A 574 26.57 -27.44 -22.46
CA LEU A 574 25.28 -27.41 -23.17
C LEU A 574 24.10 -27.75 -22.24
N MET A 575 24.29 -28.75 -21.37
CA MET A 575 23.30 -29.09 -20.34
C MET A 575 23.08 -27.94 -19.36
N VAL A 576 24.16 -27.25 -18.98
CA VAL A 576 24.14 -26.06 -18.13
C VAL A 576 23.37 -24.91 -18.80
N ASP A 577 23.59 -24.64 -20.08
CA ASP A 577 22.87 -23.59 -20.81
C ASP A 577 21.36 -23.88 -20.88
N GLU A 578 20.98 -25.16 -21.08
CA GLU A 578 19.58 -25.57 -21.05
C GLU A 578 18.95 -25.41 -19.65
N LEU A 579 19.68 -25.79 -18.60
CA LEU A 579 19.24 -25.61 -17.20
C LEU A 579 19.12 -24.13 -16.86
N LYS A 580 20.07 -23.30 -17.29
CA LYS A 580 20.05 -21.86 -17.10
C LYS A 580 18.82 -21.24 -17.74
N LYS A 581 18.52 -21.60 -18.99
CA LYS A 581 17.31 -21.13 -19.68
C LYS A 581 16.03 -21.56 -18.94
N LYS A 582 15.94 -22.83 -18.51
CA LYS A 582 14.79 -23.30 -17.71
C LYS A 582 14.66 -22.57 -16.38
N LEU A 583 15.78 -22.24 -15.75
CA LEU A 583 15.82 -21.48 -14.51
C LEU A 583 15.36 -20.04 -14.73
N GLU A 584 15.85 -19.36 -15.78
CA GLU A 584 15.41 -18.02 -16.16
C GLU A 584 13.90 -18.00 -16.45
N ASP A 585 13.40 -18.95 -17.26
CA ASP A 585 11.97 -19.10 -17.54
C ASP A 585 11.15 -19.34 -16.26
N THR A 586 11.68 -20.13 -15.31
CA THR A 586 11.02 -20.43 -14.03
C THR A 586 11.03 -19.22 -13.10
N ASN A 587 12.16 -18.49 -13.04
CA ASN A 587 12.33 -17.29 -12.23
C ASN A 587 11.46 -16.14 -12.74
N ASP A 588 11.32 -15.99 -14.06
CA ASP A 588 10.45 -14.99 -14.67
C ASP A 588 8.97 -15.31 -14.43
N ARG A 589 8.56 -16.58 -14.52
CA ARG A 589 7.20 -16.98 -14.10
C ARG A 589 6.97 -16.68 -12.62
N PHE A 590 7.94 -17.01 -11.79
CA PHE A 590 7.89 -16.81 -10.35
C PHE A 590 7.83 -15.33 -9.94
N ARG A 591 8.66 -14.46 -10.52
CA ARG A 591 8.66 -13.01 -10.21
C ARG A 591 7.31 -12.37 -10.49
N ASN A 592 6.62 -12.89 -11.48
CA ASN A 592 5.30 -12.43 -11.89
C ASN A 592 4.16 -13.22 -11.26
N SER A 593 4.45 -14.29 -10.52
CA SER A 593 3.43 -15.15 -9.93
C SER A 593 2.83 -14.53 -8.66
N ARG A 594 1.51 -14.63 -8.59
CA ARG A 594 0.67 -14.23 -7.44
C ARG A 594 0.11 -15.43 -6.68
N SER A 595 0.47 -16.64 -7.14
CA SER A 595 -0.03 -17.91 -6.64
C SER A 595 1.02 -18.59 -5.79
N ALA A 596 0.68 -18.95 -4.55
CA ALA A 596 1.55 -19.76 -3.70
C ALA A 596 1.80 -21.14 -4.32
N ASN A 597 0.82 -21.70 -5.03
CA ASN A 597 0.95 -22.99 -5.71
C ASN A 597 1.93 -22.92 -6.88
N GLU A 598 1.84 -21.90 -7.74
CA GLU A 598 2.81 -21.72 -8.84
C GLU A 598 4.22 -21.48 -8.30
N VAL A 599 4.36 -20.73 -7.20
CA VAL A 599 5.66 -20.53 -6.54
C VAL A 599 6.21 -21.84 -5.99
N MET A 600 5.38 -22.67 -5.36
CA MET A 600 5.79 -23.99 -4.85
C MET A 600 6.25 -24.92 -6.00
N GLU A 601 5.52 -24.93 -7.12
CA GLU A 601 5.93 -25.66 -8.32
C GLU A 601 7.26 -25.15 -8.89
N ALA A 602 7.46 -23.83 -8.92
CA ALA A 602 8.70 -23.20 -9.36
C ALA A 602 9.89 -23.53 -8.44
N VAL A 603 9.68 -23.59 -7.13
CA VAL A 603 10.69 -24.03 -6.14
C VAL A 603 11.07 -25.48 -6.41
N GLN A 604 10.10 -26.38 -6.59
CA GLN A 604 10.37 -27.80 -6.86
C GLN A 604 11.11 -28.00 -8.19
N ALA A 605 10.70 -27.30 -9.24
CA ALA A 605 11.35 -27.34 -10.55
C ALA A 605 12.82 -26.85 -10.46
N SER A 606 13.05 -25.76 -9.74
CA SER A 606 14.39 -25.22 -9.51
C SER A 606 15.24 -26.15 -8.65
N GLN A 607 14.69 -26.77 -7.60
CA GLN A 607 15.43 -27.75 -6.80
C GLN A 607 15.90 -28.96 -7.64
N ASN A 608 15.03 -29.45 -8.52
CA ASN A 608 15.38 -30.53 -9.46
C ASN A 608 16.51 -30.09 -10.41
N ALA A 609 16.44 -28.89 -10.97
CA ALA A 609 17.48 -28.33 -11.82
C ALA A 609 18.82 -28.17 -11.06
N LEU A 610 18.80 -27.83 -9.78
CA LEU A 610 19.99 -27.64 -8.96
C LEU A 610 20.71 -28.96 -8.76
N ASN A 611 19.95 -30.02 -8.47
CA ASN A 611 20.48 -31.37 -8.34
C ASN A 611 21.15 -31.83 -9.65
N MET A 612 20.55 -31.52 -10.80
CA MET A 612 21.14 -31.80 -12.12
C MET A 612 22.43 -30.99 -12.36
N ALA A 613 22.46 -29.71 -11.99
CA ALA A 613 23.63 -28.85 -12.12
C ALA A 613 24.79 -29.32 -11.21
N LYS A 614 24.49 -29.70 -9.95
CA LYS A 614 25.46 -30.28 -9.01
C LYS A 614 26.09 -31.56 -9.58
N GLN A 615 25.25 -32.44 -10.14
CA GLN A 615 25.73 -33.66 -10.79
C GLN A 615 26.65 -33.35 -11.99
N ALA A 616 26.30 -32.36 -12.82
CA ALA A 616 27.13 -31.94 -13.94
C ALA A 616 28.49 -31.37 -13.48
N ASN A 617 28.49 -30.53 -12.44
CA ASN A 617 29.72 -29.96 -11.88
C ASN A 617 30.63 -31.04 -11.27
N GLN A 618 30.05 -32.02 -10.58
CA GLN A 618 30.79 -33.14 -10.02
C GLN A 618 31.48 -33.97 -11.11
N GLN A 619 30.82 -34.15 -12.27
CA GLN A 619 31.44 -34.81 -13.43
C GLN A 619 32.58 -33.99 -14.04
N CYS A 620 32.57 -32.66 -13.91
CA CYS A 620 33.67 -31.78 -14.33
C CYS A 620 34.89 -31.83 -13.40
N ASN A 621 34.79 -32.41 -12.20
CA ASN A 621 35.96 -32.58 -11.32
C ASN A 621 37.06 -33.43 -11.95
N VAL A 622 36.69 -34.43 -12.75
CA VAL A 622 37.66 -35.25 -13.50
C VAL A 622 38.52 -34.39 -14.43
N ALA A 623 37.93 -33.37 -15.07
CA ALA A 623 38.66 -32.44 -15.93
C ALA A 623 39.52 -31.45 -15.13
N ARG A 624 39.08 -31.02 -13.94
CA ARG A 624 39.89 -30.20 -13.01
C ARG A 624 41.12 -30.95 -12.53
N ASP A 625 40.96 -32.20 -12.13
CA ASP A 625 42.06 -33.05 -11.67
C ASP A 625 43.08 -33.28 -12.80
N LEU A 626 42.60 -33.46 -14.03
CA LEU A 626 43.45 -33.58 -15.21
C LEU A 626 44.23 -32.28 -15.47
N LEU A 627 43.58 -31.11 -15.38
CA LEU A 627 44.22 -29.79 -15.50
C LEU A 627 45.28 -29.55 -14.43
N ALA A 628 44.99 -29.93 -13.18
CA ALA A 628 45.92 -29.80 -12.06
C ALA A 628 47.15 -30.71 -12.21
N SER A 629 47.03 -31.81 -12.95
CA SER A 629 48.14 -32.73 -13.23
C SER A 629 49.08 -32.28 -14.35
N LEU A 630 48.71 -31.24 -15.12
CA LEU A 630 49.54 -30.74 -16.21
C LEU A 630 50.69 -29.86 -15.70
N PRO A 631 51.92 -30.03 -16.22
CA PRO A 631 53.05 -29.20 -15.84
C PRO A 631 52.79 -27.74 -16.23
N ASP A 632 52.90 -26.86 -15.25
CA ASP A 632 52.54 -25.44 -15.32
C ASP A 632 53.40 -24.70 -16.38
N SER A 633 52.85 -24.55 -17.59
CA SER A 633 53.51 -23.88 -18.72
C SER A 633 53.55 -22.35 -18.58
N SER A 634 53.03 -21.81 -17.46
CA SER A 634 52.93 -20.37 -17.17
C SER A 634 54.24 -19.69 -16.74
N GLN A 635 55.37 -20.39 -16.71
CA GLN A 635 56.68 -19.78 -16.39
C GLN A 635 57.18 -18.72 -17.41
N LYS A 636 56.43 -18.43 -18.48
CA LYS A 636 56.84 -17.48 -19.53
C LYS A 636 56.46 -16.00 -19.28
N SER A 637 55.77 -15.66 -18.19
CA SER A 637 55.36 -14.27 -17.85
C SER A 637 56.06 -13.69 -16.60
N ALA A 638 57.18 -14.27 -16.19
CA ALA A 638 57.92 -13.93 -14.97
C ALA A 638 58.65 -12.54 -14.95
N SER A 639 58.29 -11.56 -15.78
CA SER A 639 59.02 -10.26 -15.83
C SER A 639 58.21 -9.00 -15.48
N ASN A 640 57.05 -9.10 -14.83
CA ASN A 640 56.31 -7.91 -14.33
C ASN A 640 56.85 -7.38 -12.98
N VAL A 641 58.14 -7.60 -12.70
CA VAL A 641 58.83 -6.99 -11.56
C VAL A 641 59.16 -5.55 -11.93
N VAL A 642 58.53 -4.59 -11.25
CA VAL A 642 58.82 -3.17 -11.41
C VAL A 642 60.00 -2.82 -10.51
N ASN A 643 61.10 -2.34 -11.10
CA ASN A 643 62.24 -1.84 -10.32
C ASN A 643 61.96 -0.40 -9.88
N TYR A 644 61.53 -0.24 -8.64
CA TYR A 644 61.21 1.07 -8.07
C TYR A 644 62.49 1.90 -7.85
N PRO A 645 62.53 3.19 -8.24
CA PRO A 645 63.68 4.05 -8.04
C PRO A 645 63.78 4.60 -6.60
N TRP A 646 62.92 4.12 -5.70
CA TRP A 646 62.82 4.51 -4.29
C TRP A 646 62.91 3.28 -3.40
N ALA A 647 63.20 3.49 -2.12
CA ALA A 647 63.26 2.42 -1.13
C ALA A 647 61.89 1.75 -0.98
N THR A 648 61.86 0.41 -0.96
CA THR A 648 60.70 -0.40 -0.62
C THR A 648 60.95 -1.15 0.69
N MET A 649 59.91 -1.62 1.37
CA MET A 649 60.03 -2.33 2.65
C MET A 649 59.26 -3.63 2.64
N GLY A 650 59.95 -4.75 2.86
CA GLY A 650 59.33 -6.06 3.00
C GLY A 650 58.53 -6.19 4.29
N LEU A 651 57.40 -6.88 4.23
CA LEU A 651 56.55 -7.27 5.34
C LEU A 651 56.77 -8.75 5.69
N PRO A 652 56.47 -9.19 6.93
CA PRO A 652 56.69 -10.57 7.36
C PRO A 652 55.95 -11.64 6.55
N ASP A 653 54.86 -11.26 5.89
CA ASP A 653 54.01 -12.13 5.07
C ASP A 653 54.46 -12.19 3.60
N GLY A 654 55.64 -11.66 3.27
CA GLY A 654 56.18 -11.64 1.91
C GLY A 654 55.65 -10.50 1.04
N LYS A 655 54.79 -9.63 1.58
CA LYS A 655 54.31 -8.42 0.91
C LYS A 655 55.37 -7.32 0.95
N VAL A 656 55.22 -6.30 0.11
CA VAL A 656 56.18 -5.18 0.04
C VAL A 656 55.43 -3.86 0.05
N VAL A 657 55.80 -2.95 0.96
CA VAL A 657 55.35 -1.55 0.94
C VAL A 657 56.15 -0.79 -0.11
N ILE A 658 55.46 -0.21 -1.08
CA ILE A 658 56.08 0.48 -2.22
C ILE A 658 55.80 1.98 -2.24
N GLY A 659 54.92 2.51 -1.40
CA GLY A 659 54.63 3.95 -1.33
C GLY A 659 53.71 4.31 -0.17
N TYR A 660 53.71 5.58 0.24
CA TYR A 660 52.83 6.07 1.29
C TYR A 660 52.27 7.47 0.99
N ARG A 661 51.19 7.85 1.65
CA ARG A 661 50.70 9.24 1.74
C ARG A 661 50.10 9.50 3.10
N THR A 662 50.04 10.76 3.52
CA THR A 662 49.29 11.16 4.71
C THR A 662 47.79 11.07 4.46
N SER A 663 47.05 10.46 5.39
CA SER A 663 45.58 10.35 5.35
C SER A 663 45.00 10.51 6.75
N GLY A 664 44.39 11.68 7.02
CA GLY A 664 43.92 12.03 8.36
C GLY A 664 45.08 12.08 9.37
N LYS A 665 44.94 11.36 10.49
CA LYS A 665 45.96 11.26 11.55
C LYS A 665 47.01 10.16 11.33
N GLY A 666 46.99 9.48 10.19
CA GLY A 666 47.90 8.38 9.90
C GLY A 666 48.32 8.34 8.45
N TYR A 667 48.75 7.15 8.01
CA TYR A 667 49.22 6.92 6.66
C TYR A 667 48.26 6.02 5.88
N GLN A 668 48.22 6.19 4.57
CA GLN A 668 47.75 5.19 3.62
C GLN A 668 48.95 4.73 2.81
N VAL A 669 49.12 3.42 2.68
CA VAL A 669 50.28 2.78 2.06
C VAL A 669 49.85 2.00 0.83
N CYS A 670 50.70 1.94 -0.18
CA CYS A 670 50.55 1.05 -1.32
C CYS A 670 51.36 -0.22 -1.03
N VAL A 671 50.66 -1.36 -1.03
CA VAL A 671 51.23 -2.68 -0.70
C VAL A 671 51.15 -3.56 -1.94
N GLU A 672 52.28 -4.14 -2.31
CA GLU A 672 52.41 -5.16 -3.35
C GLU A 672 52.35 -6.54 -2.68
N ASP A 673 51.45 -7.39 -3.15
CA ASP A 673 51.21 -8.75 -2.65
C ASP A 673 51.28 -9.74 -3.82
N LYS A 674 51.74 -10.97 -3.56
CA LYS A 674 51.84 -12.02 -4.58
C LYS A 674 50.74 -13.05 -4.38
N VAL A 675 49.58 -12.80 -4.98
CA VAL A 675 48.40 -13.69 -4.91
C VAL A 675 48.37 -14.57 -6.16
N ASN A 676 48.37 -15.90 -5.98
CA ASN A 676 48.32 -16.88 -7.07
C ASN A 676 49.40 -16.65 -8.16
N GLY A 677 50.63 -16.34 -7.71
CA GLY A 677 51.76 -16.09 -8.61
C GLY A 677 51.76 -14.72 -9.29
N ARG A 678 50.72 -13.89 -9.11
CA ARG A 678 50.57 -12.56 -9.70
C ARG A 678 50.74 -11.46 -8.65
N PHE A 679 51.29 -10.32 -9.07
CA PHE A 679 51.44 -9.16 -8.19
C PHE A 679 50.16 -8.31 -8.19
N VAL A 680 49.51 -8.22 -7.05
CA VAL A 680 48.35 -7.36 -6.78
C VAL A 680 48.82 -6.17 -5.94
N ARG A 681 48.38 -4.96 -6.28
CA ARG A 681 48.82 -3.73 -5.62
C ARG A 681 47.64 -2.95 -5.10
N GLU A 682 47.55 -2.78 -3.78
CA GLU A 682 46.39 -2.21 -3.12
C GLU A 682 46.77 -1.04 -2.23
N LEU A 683 45.84 -0.09 -2.07
CA LEU A 683 45.97 1.00 -1.11
C LEU A 683 45.34 0.61 0.22
N ARG A 684 46.17 0.40 1.24
CA ARG A 684 45.76 -0.02 2.58
C ARG A 684 45.97 1.08 3.61
N ALA A 685 45.17 1.08 4.67
CA ALA A 685 45.44 1.95 5.80
C ALA A 685 46.75 1.51 6.48
N GLY A 686 47.64 2.44 6.85
CA GLY A 686 48.90 2.11 7.53
C GLY A 686 48.68 1.32 8.83
N ALA A 687 47.56 1.55 9.51
CA ALA A 687 47.16 0.76 10.67
C ALA A 687 46.96 -0.74 10.38
N SER A 688 46.55 -1.10 9.15
CA SER A 688 46.30 -2.51 8.76
C SER A 688 47.57 -3.31 8.49
N ILE A 689 48.70 -2.64 8.23
CA ILE A 689 50.02 -3.29 8.15
C ILE A 689 50.84 -3.09 9.43
N GLY A 690 50.24 -2.52 10.48
CA GLY A 690 50.93 -2.09 11.69
C GLY A 690 51.43 -0.65 11.60
N ARG A 691 50.99 0.19 12.55
CA ARG A 691 51.34 1.61 12.59
C ARG A 691 52.85 1.83 12.66
N GLY A 692 53.56 1.04 13.47
CA GLY A 692 55.02 1.12 13.59
C GLY A 692 55.74 0.88 12.26
N ILE A 693 55.29 -0.08 11.47
CA ILE A 693 55.87 -0.41 10.16
C ILE A 693 55.61 0.73 9.16
N ALA A 694 54.39 1.26 9.12
CA ALA A 694 54.07 2.40 8.26
C ALA A 694 54.91 3.65 8.63
N ASP A 695 55.10 3.91 9.93
CA ASP A 695 55.91 5.01 10.44
C ASP A 695 57.41 4.80 10.17
N GLU A 696 57.88 3.55 10.18
CA GLU A 696 59.25 3.18 9.85
C GLU A 696 59.51 3.39 8.35
N TYR A 697 58.60 2.93 7.49
CA TYR A 697 58.71 3.11 6.05
C TYR A 697 58.72 4.60 5.68
N CYS A 698 57.85 5.42 6.27
CA CYS A 698 57.82 6.85 5.96
C CYS A 698 59.07 7.61 6.41
N LYS A 699 59.79 7.09 7.42
CA LYS A 699 61.07 7.64 7.89
C LYS A 699 62.28 7.09 7.12
N THR A 700 62.08 6.03 6.35
CA THR A 700 63.15 5.41 5.55
C THR A 700 63.62 6.40 4.48
N PRO A 701 64.91 6.77 4.44
CA PRO A 701 65.44 7.67 3.43
C PRO A 701 65.17 7.14 2.02
N GLY A 702 64.63 8.01 1.16
CA GLY A 702 64.30 7.65 -0.22
C GLY A 702 63.01 6.84 -0.38
N SER A 703 62.16 6.72 0.64
CA SER A 703 60.81 6.16 0.51
C SER A 703 59.91 7.02 -0.40
N CYS A 704 58.97 6.40 -1.10
CA CYS A 704 58.05 7.12 -1.99
C CYS A 704 56.86 7.73 -1.25
N ASN A 705 56.89 9.05 -1.07
CA ASN A 705 55.70 9.82 -0.73
C ASN A 705 54.87 10.03 -2.00
N MET A 706 53.79 9.25 -2.17
CA MET A 706 52.92 9.27 -3.34
C MET A 706 52.23 10.64 -3.54
N GLN A 707 52.00 11.39 -2.46
CA GLN A 707 51.41 12.72 -2.56
C GLN A 707 52.42 13.72 -3.13
N GLU A 708 53.67 13.70 -2.65
CA GLU A 708 54.74 14.55 -3.18
C GLU A 708 55.15 14.15 -4.60
N SER A 709 55.29 12.84 -4.86
CA SER A 709 55.56 12.28 -6.19
C SER A 709 54.50 12.76 -7.20
N SER A 710 53.23 12.73 -6.81
CA SER A 710 52.17 13.28 -7.64
C SER A 710 52.28 14.81 -7.75
N ALA A 711 52.51 15.53 -6.64
CA ALA A 711 52.51 17.00 -6.53
C ALA A 711 53.55 17.70 -7.40
N GLN A 712 54.70 17.07 -7.69
CA GLN A 712 55.74 17.63 -8.57
C GLN A 712 55.22 18.06 -9.94
N PHE A 713 54.06 17.53 -10.36
CA PHE A 713 53.41 17.83 -11.64
C PHE A 713 52.27 18.86 -11.53
N ASP A 714 52.11 19.59 -10.42
CA ASP A 714 51.01 20.58 -10.28
C ASP A 714 51.15 21.78 -11.22
N LYS A 715 52.39 22.09 -11.60
CA LYS A 715 52.76 23.23 -12.44
C LYS A 715 53.33 22.82 -13.80
N VAL A 716 53.33 21.51 -14.09
CA VAL A 716 53.90 20.95 -15.32
C VAL A 716 52.77 20.43 -16.18
N ASP A 717 52.67 20.95 -17.40
CA ASP A 717 51.69 20.49 -18.39
C ASP A 717 52.18 19.17 -19.00
N LEU A 718 51.99 18.08 -18.26
CA LEU A 718 52.28 16.71 -18.72
C LEU A 718 51.36 16.37 -19.89
N LYS A 719 51.93 15.90 -21.01
CA LYS A 719 51.18 15.50 -22.20
C LYS A 719 51.21 13.99 -22.35
N ALA A 720 50.22 13.44 -23.05
CA ALA A 720 50.13 12.00 -23.33
C ALA A 720 51.38 11.40 -23.99
N ARG A 721 52.13 12.21 -24.75
CA ARG A 721 53.40 11.80 -25.38
C ARG A 721 54.55 11.56 -24.40
N ASP A 722 54.41 12.04 -23.17
CA ASP A 722 55.42 11.91 -22.13
C ASP A 722 55.28 10.57 -21.38
N LEU A 723 54.18 9.82 -21.57
CA LEU A 723 53.97 8.50 -21.00
C LEU A 723 54.71 7.43 -21.82
N VAL A 724 55.64 6.72 -21.17
CA VAL A 724 56.30 5.53 -21.72
C VAL A 724 55.47 4.29 -21.44
N LYS A 725 55.04 4.11 -20.18
CA LYS A 725 54.29 2.92 -19.74
C LYS A 725 53.45 3.19 -18.50
N LEU A 726 52.24 2.63 -18.44
CA LEU A 726 51.48 2.45 -17.20
C LEU A 726 51.81 1.05 -16.64
N HIS A 727 52.41 0.98 -15.45
CA HIS A 727 52.85 -0.30 -14.85
C HIS A 727 51.74 -1.00 -14.07
N PHE A 728 50.96 -0.26 -13.28
CA PHE A 728 49.82 -0.78 -12.52
C PHE A 728 48.90 0.35 -12.05
N VAL A 729 47.71 -0.03 -11.61
CA VAL A 729 46.75 0.84 -10.92
C VAL A 729 46.49 0.28 -9.53
N ALA A 730 46.87 1.05 -8.50
CA ALA A 730 46.59 0.68 -7.11
C ALA A 730 45.33 1.38 -6.63
N THR A 731 44.34 0.59 -6.22
CA THR A 731 43.04 1.07 -5.76
C THR A 731 42.80 0.79 -4.29
N GLN A 732 41.96 1.62 -3.67
CA GLN A 732 41.50 1.40 -2.30
C GLN A 732 40.21 0.57 -2.30
N GLN A 733 40.19 -0.55 -1.59
CA GLN A 733 38.95 -1.28 -1.32
C GLN A 733 38.01 -0.43 -0.44
N PRO A 734 36.84 0.01 -0.93
CA PRO A 734 35.91 0.77 -0.11
C PRO A 734 35.33 -0.14 0.97
N LYS A 735 35.49 0.22 2.26
CA LYS A 735 34.95 -0.61 3.35
C LYS A 735 33.43 -0.51 3.47
N VAL A 736 32.90 0.70 3.36
CA VAL A 736 31.48 0.98 3.59
C VAL A 736 31.00 2.08 2.65
N ARG A 737 29.87 1.88 1.97
CA ARG A 737 29.19 2.86 1.12
C ARG A 737 27.88 3.31 1.73
N ASN A 738 27.59 4.61 1.66
CA ASN A 738 26.24 5.12 1.88
C ASN A 738 25.49 5.07 0.54
N ALA A 739 24.37 4.34 0.47
CA ALA A 739 23.54 4.23 -0.72
C ALA A 739 23.03 5.59 -1.22
N ASP A 740 22.83 6.56 -0.31
CA ASP A 740 22.26 7.88 -0.63
C ASP A 740 23.28 8.87 -1.21
N ARG A 741 24.56 8.47 -1.34
CA ARG A 741 25.61 9.33 -1.93
C ARG A 741 25.94 8.89 -3.35
N ARG A 742 26.12 9.88 -4.24
CA ARG A 742 26.64 9.66 -5.59
C ARG A 742 27.95 8.87 -5.55
N ASP A 743 28.12 7.99 -6.52
CA ASP A 743 29.32 7.18 -6.70
C ASP A 743 30.58 8.05 -6.79
N ILE A 744 31.39 8.02 -5.73
CA ILE A 744 32.73 8.58 -5.75
C ILE A 744 33.66 7.40 -5.93
N ALA A 745 34.36 7.36 -7.08
CA ALA A 745 35.38 6.36 -7.33
C ALA A 745 36.39 6.33 -6.16
N PRO A 746 36.84 5.14 -5.72
CA PRO A 746 37.84 5.01 -4.68
C PRO A 746 39.09 5.82 -5.01
N GLY A 747 39.82 6.22 -3.96
CA GLY A 747 41.12 6.82 -4.15
C GLY A 747 42.05 5.83 -4.85
N SER A 748 42.65 6.23 -5.97
CA SER A 748 43.52 5.37 -6.77
C SER A 748 44.78 6.09 -7.22
N TYR A 749 45.88 5.35 -7.29
CA TYR A 749 47.18 5.80 -7.80
C TYR A 749 47.62 4.95 -8.98
N CYS A 750 48.16 5.60 -10.00
CA CYS A 750 48.70 5.01 -11.21
C CYS A 750 50.23 5.09 -11.16
N CYS A 751 50.92 3.96 -11.27
CA CYS A 751 52.36 3.92 -11.37
C CYS A 751 52.78 4.05 -12.83
N VAL A 752 53.36 5.19 -13.18
CA VAL A 752 53.69 5.55 -14.57
C VAL A 752 55.18 5.67 -14.76
N GLU A 753 55.67 5.30 -15.94
CA GLU A 753 57.01 5.60 -16.42
C GLU A 753 56.91 6.71 -17.45
N LEU A 754 57.65 7.80 -17.26
CA LEU A 754 57.65 8.95 -18.15
C LEU A 754 58.91 8.97 -19.05
N GLY A 755 58.96 9.85 -20.04
CA GLY A 755 60.00 9.89 -21.09
C GLY A 755 61.45 10.02 -20.61
N ASP A 756 61.68 10.50 -19.38
CA ASP A 756 62.97 10.49 -18.70
C ASP A 756 63.34 9.12 -18.10
N LYS A 757 62.53 8.09 -18.39
CA LYS A 757 62.56 6.73 -17.83
C LYS A 757 62.46 6.68 -16.31
N ARG A 758 61.91 7.73 -15.68
CA ARG A 758 61.66 7.72 -14.24
C ARG A 758 60.24 7.24 -13.99
N ILE A 759 60.11 6.45 -12.94
CA ILE A 759 58.83 5.95 -12.46
C ILE A 759 58.27 6.94 -11.45
N TYR A 760 56.98 7.22 -11.51
CA TYR A 760 56.24 8.12 -10.62
C TYR A 760 54.91 7.51 -10.20
N MET A 761 54.40 7.94 -9.04
CA MET A 761 53.05 7.60 -8.56
C MET A 761 52.13 8.80 -8.75
N LEU A 762 51.17 8.70 -9.68
CA LEU A 762 50.21 9.77 -9.96
C LEU A 762 48.83 9.42 -9.40
N THR A 763 48.09 10.41 -8.90
CA THR A 763 46.65 10.21 -8.66
C THR A 763 45.92 9.95 -9.98
N MET A 764 44.84 9.16 -9.95
CA MET A 764 44.00 8.90 -11.14
C MET A 764 43.56 10.20 -11.85
N THR A 765 43.23 11.25 -11.08
CA THR A 765 42.88 12.57 -11.63
C THR A 765 44.01 13.19 -12.44
N ARG A 766 45.27 13.08 -11.99
CA ARG A 766 46.41 13.60 -12.75
C ARG A 766 46.73 12.75 -13.97
N PHE A 767 46.64 11.43 -13.85
CA PHE A 767 46.80 10.55 -14.99
C PHE A 767 45.79 10.86 -16.10
N ARG A 768 44.52 11.08 -15.73
CA ARG A 768 43.45 11.56 -16.65
C ARG A 768 43.72 12.94 -17.23
N ARG A 769 44.31 13.88 -16.48
CA ARG A 769 44.71 15.19 -17.03
C ARG A 769 45.84 15.07 -18.05
N MET A 770 46.80 14.18 -17.81
CA MET A 770 47.94 13.96 -18.71
C MET A 770 47.54 13.30 -20.03
N MET A 771 46.68 12.27 -19.99
CA MET A 771 46.33 11.47 -21.16
C MET A 771 45.04 11.91 -21.86
N GLY A 772 44.21 12.72 -21.20
CA GLY A 772 42.78 12.84 -21.50
C GLY A 772 42.00 11.73 -20.78
N ARG A 773 40.75 12.00 -20.40
CA ARG A 773 39.93 11.07 -19.60
C ARG A 773 39.78 9.71 -20.28
N ASP A 774 39.32 9.69 -21.52
CA ASP A 774 38.94 8.45 -22.21
C ASP A 774 40.17 7.56 -22.45
N LYS A 775 41.26 8.15 -22.94
CA LYS A 775 42.53 7.44 -23.16
C LYS A 775 43.18 6.93 -21.87
N ALA A 776 43.09 7.70 -20.78
CA ALA A 776 43.53 7.21 -19.47
C ALA A 776 42.72 6.01 -19.01
N ASP A 777 41.40 6.05 -19.20
CA ASP A 777 40.49 4.99 -18.79
C ASP A 777 40.74 3.71 -19.60
N GLU A 778 40.96 3.82 -20.92
CA GLU A 778 41.37 2.71 -21.79
C GLU A 778 42.69 2.04 -21.33
N GLU A 779 43.72 2.83 -21.03
CA GLU A 779 44.99 2.28 -20.54
C GLU A 779 44.87 1.66 -19.14
N MET A 780 44.04 2.24 -18.26
CA MET A 780 43.77 1.63 -16.96
C MET A 780 43.03 0.30 -17.10
N VAL A 781 42.02 0.21 -17.96
CA VAL A 781 41.30 -1.06 -18.26
C VAL A 781 42.28 -2.11 -18.77
N LYS A 782 43.13 -1.73 -19.72
CA LYS A 782 44.13 -2.64 -20.28
C LYS A 782 45.06 -3.20 -19.20
N VAL A 783 45.68 -2.34 -18.39
CA VAL A 783 46.63 -2.77 -17.35
C VAL A 783 45.92 -3.54 -16.23
N CYS A 784 44.71 -3.15 -15.83
CA CYS A 784 43.91 -3.86 -14.84
C CYS A 784 43.52 -5.26 -15.32
N ASN A 785 43.14 -5.42 -16.59
CA ASN A 785 42.83 -6.71 -17.20
C ASN A 785 44.08 -7.61 -17.28
N GLU A 786 45.22 -7.05 -17.68
CA GLU A 786 46.51 -7.79 -17.68
C GLU A 786 46.89 -8.29 -16.28
N GLN A 787 46.51 -7.54 -15.23
CA GLN A 787 46.77 -7.89 -13.83
C GLN A 787 45.63 -8.69 -13.16
N ASN A 788 44.50 -8.88 -13.87
CA ASN A 788 43.28 -9.49 -13.34
C ASN A 788 42.79 -8.81 -12.04
N THR A 789 42.80 -7.49 -12.05
CA THR A 789 42.28 -6.64 -10.97
C THR A 789 41.13 -5.79 -11.50
N PRO A 790 40.09 -5.49 -10.70
CA PRO A 790 39.02 -4.59 -11.14
C PRO A 790 39.55 -3.18 -11.36
N VAL A 791 39.02 -2.49 -12.37
CA VAL A 791 39.30 -1.05 -12.57
C VAL A 791 38.72 -0.22 -11.43
N PRO A 792 39.26 0.99 -11.17
CA PRO A 792 38.85 1.79 -10.02
C PRO A 792 37.35 2.00 -9.86
N TRP A 793 36.61 2.18 -10.95
CA TRP A 793 35.17 2.47 -10.91
C TRP A 793 34.27 1.22 -10.84
N GLU A 794 34.81 0.02 -11.03
CA GLU A 794 34.07 -1.25 -10.88
C GLU A 794 34.17 -1.83 -9.47
N GLN A 795 35.01 -1.23 -8.63
CA GLN A 795 35.32 -1.78 -7.32
C GLN A 795 34.18 -1.54 -6.33
N GLN A 796 33.50 -2.63 -5.98
CA GLN A 796 32.37 -2.60 -5.06
C GLN A 796 32.81 -2.44 -3.59
N PRO A 797 32.01 -1.75 -2.76
CA PRO A 797 32.26 -1.66 -1.33
C PRO A 797 32.05 -3.00 -0.62
N LEU A 798 32.80 -3.27 0.46
CA LEU A 798 32.60 -4.48 1.28
C LEU A 798 31.24 -4.49 2.01
N ALA A 799 30.63 -3.31 2.23
CA ALA A 799 29.29 -3.18 2.80
C ALA A 799 28.59 -1.92 2.30
N THR A 800 27.27 -1.96 2.15
CA THR A 800 26.42 -0.81 1.79
C THR A 800 25.38 -0.57 2.89
N TYR A 801 25.13 0.69 3.27
CA TYR A 801 24.05 1.06 4.19
C TYR A 801 23.22 2.21 3.65
N ILE A 802 21.94 2.25 3.99
CA ILE A 802 21.00 3.34 3.68
C ILE A 802 20.88 4.23 4.93
N LYS A 803 21.03 5.55 4.78
CA LYS A 803 20.94 6.47 5.92
C LYS A 803 19.48 6.90 6.09
N SER A 804 18.74 6.18 6.94
CA SER A 804 17.39 6.62 7.34
C SER A 804 17.43 8.07 7.82
N THR A 805 16.59 8.92 7.21
CA THR A 805 16.43 10.34 7.53
C THR A 805 15.74 10.57 8.87
N ALA A 806 15.20 9.52 9.50
CA ALA A 806 14.66 9.56 10.84
C ALA A 806 15.71 9.12 11.88
N THR A 807 15.96 9.99 12.85
CA THR A 807 16.80 9.86 14.06
C THR A 807 18.31 10.10 13.94
N LYS A 808 18.73 11.22 14.56
CA LYS A 808 20.12 11.54 14.93
C LYS A 808 20.62 10.58 16.03
N ASN A 809 20.88 9.31 15.72
CA ASN A 809 21.53 8.43 16.69
C ASN A 809 22.94 8.00 16.25
N THR A 810 23.93 8.61 16.88
CA THR A 810 25.37 8.43 16.62
C THR A 810 25.87 7.02 16.98
N GLN A 811 25.11 6.25 17.76
CA GLN A 811 25.47 4.89 18.22
C GLN A 811 25.49 3.83 17.10
N ASN A 812 24.56 3.86 16.14
CA ASN A 812 24.53 2.88 15.04
C ASN A 812 25.77 2.96 14.13
N LYS A 813 26.37 4.16 14.02
CA LYS A 813 27.57 4.37 13.21
C LYS A 813 28.82 3.75 13.84
N GLN A 814 28.87 3.64 15.18
CA GLN A 814 30.00 3.03 15.89
C GLN A 814 29.86 1.51 15.97
N GLN A 815 28.65 0.96 16.09
CA GLN A 815 28.44 -0.50 16.12
C GLN A 815 28.77 -1.18 14.78
N ILE A 816 28.38 -0.59 13.65
CA ILE A 816 28.70 -1.16 12.32
C ILE A 816 30.22 -1.08 12.03
N VAL A 817 30.87 0.02 12.43
CA VAL A 817 32.32 0.20 12.24
C VAL A 817 33.13 -0.71 13.18
N ALA A 818 32.65 -0.97 14.40
CA ALA A 818 33.27 -1.90 15.33
C ALA A 818 33.10 -3.37 14.89
N GLY A 819 31.94 -3.74 14.33
CA GLY A 819 31.69 -5.08 13.79
C GLY A 819 32.61 -5.45 12.62
N VAL A 820 32.91 -4.49 11.75
CA VAL A 820 33.82 -4.70 10.60
C VAL A 820 35.30 -4.67 10.99
N ALA A 821 35.66 -4.00 12.10
CA ALA A 821 37.03 -3.97 12.61
C ALA A 821 37.43 -5.25 13.39
N GLY A 822 36.46 -6.05 13.82
CA GLY A 822 36.67 -7.31 14.56
C GLY A 822 36.89 -8.55 13.70
N ILE A 823 36.84 -8.45 12.37
CA ILE A 823 37.13 -9.56 11.47
C ILE A 823 38.66 -9.67 11.30
N SER A 824 39.31 -10.18 12.34
CA SER A 824 40.66 -10.75 12.24
C SER A 824 40.55 -12.10 11.53
N HIS A 825 41.48 -12.38 10.61
CA HIS A 825 41.64 -13.67 9.93
C HIS A 825 42.04 -14.75 10.95
N ASP A 826 41.06 -15.31 11.66
CA ASP A 826 41.23 -16.56 12.40
C ASP A 826 40.37 -17.63 11.72
N THR A 827 41.03 -18.49 10.94
CA THR A 827 40.42 -19.55 10.12
C THR A 827 39.63 -20.56 10.96
N THR A 828 39.95 -20.66 12.25
CA THR A 828 39.26 -21.54 13.22
C THR A 828 37.81 -21.13 13.51
N ASN A 829 37.46 -19.83 13.37
CA ASN A 829 36.09 -19.36 13.57
C ASN A 829 35.19 -19.67 12.35
N LEU A 830 35.78 -19.68 11.15
CA LEU A 830 35.04 -20.00 9.92
C LEU A 830 34.68 -21.48 9.85
N GLU A 831 35.63 -22.37 10.20
CA GLU A 831 35.40 -23.81 10.24
C GLU A 831 34.34 -24.20 11.28
N SER A 832 34.34 -23.56 12.46
CA SER A 832 33.29 -23.75 13.46
C SER A 832 31.92 -23.29 12.96
N ARG A 833 31.84 -22.18 12.21
CA ARG A 833 30.58 -21.68 11.65
C ARG A 833 30.07 -22.52 10.47
N ILE A 834 30.98 -23.05 9.66
CA ILE A 834 30.66 -23.99 8.58
C ILE A 834 30.11 -25.30 9.18
N SER A 835 30.78 -25.86 10.20
CA SER A 835 30.31 -27.06 10.90
C SER A 835 28.92 -26.89 11.54
N ILE A 836 28.61 -25.73 12.13
CA ILE A 836 27.28 -25.43 12.68
C ILE A 836 26.21 -25.31 11.57
N LEU A 837 26.59 -24.81 10.39
CA LEU A 837 25.67 -24.71 9.25
C LEU A 837 25.43 -26.07 8.58
N GLU A 838 26.47 -26.91 8.46
CA GLU A 838 26.37 -28.29 7.99
C GLU A 838 25.46 -29.13 8.91
N ASP A 839 25.61 -29.02 10.24
CA ASP A 839 24.72 -29.70 11.18
C ASP A 839 23.27 -29.22 11.07
N LYS A 840 23.03 -27.93 10.82
CA LYS A 840 21.67 -27.40 10.62
C LYS A 840 21.06 -27.83 9.29
N LEU A 841 21.86 -27.90 8.24
CA LEU A 841 21.44 -28.39 6.93
C LEU A 841 21.08 -29.88 6.99
N ASN A 842 21.92 -30.69 7.64
CA ASN A 842 21.67 -32.12 7.83
C ASN A 842 20.41 -32.39 8.68
N ASN A 843 20.18 -31.58 9.73
CA ASN A 843 18.95 -31.67 10.52
C ASN A 843 17.70 -31.25 9.72
N PHE A 844 17.84 -30.28 8.82
CA PHE A 844 16.75 -29.86 7.93
C PHE A 844 16.45 -30.92 6.86
N GLU A 845 17.46 -31.51 6.23
CA GLU A 845 17.29 -32.62 5.27
C GLU A 845 16.65 -33.84 5.91
N ALA A 846 17.04 -34.19 7.14
CA ALA A 846 16.41 -35.27 7.90
C ALA A 846 14.92 -34.98 8.22
N GLY A 847 14.60 -33.72 8.56
CA GLY A 847 13.22 -33.28 8.78
C GLY A 847 12.37 -33.29 7.50
N LEU A 848 12.94 -32.90 6.37
CA LEU A 848 12.28 -32.88 5.07
C LEU A 848 11.93 -34.30 4.60
N ALA A 849 12.85 -35.26 4.78
CA ALA A 849 12.60 -36.67 4.45
C ALA A 849 11.45 -37.26 5.28
N SER A 850 11.41 -36.96 6.59
CA SER A 850 10.31 -37.39 7.47
C SER A 850 8.96 -36.78 7.08
N LEU A 851 8.94 -35.50 6.66
CA LEU A 851 7.73 -34.79 6.26
C LEU A 851 7.20 -35.29 4.90
N VAL A 852 8.10 -35.56 3.95
CA VAL A 852 7.75 -36.14 2.65
C VAL A 852 7.23 -37.57 2.84
N GLU A 853 7.85 -38.37 3.71
CA GLU A 853 7.38 -39.72 4.01
C GLU A 853 6.00 -39.73 4.68
N SER A 854 5.73 -38.81 5.63
CA SER A 854 4.42 -38.70 6.27
C SER A 854 3.33 -38.26 5.28
N THR A 855 3.66 -37.31 4.40
CA THR A 855 2.73 -36.78 3.39
C THR A 855 2.41 -37.82 2.33
N ILE A 856 3.40 -38.60 1.87
CA ILE A 856 3.18 -39.72 0.95
C ILE A 856 2.35 -40.82 1.60
N LYS A 857 2.60 -41.16 2.88
CA LYS A 857 1.79 -42.15 3.61
C LYS A 857 0.33 -41.70 3.74
N GLN A 858 0.11 -40.42 4.05
CA GLN A 858 -1.23 -39.85 4.15
C GLN A 858 -1.94 -39.88 2.78
N ALA A 859 -1.28 -39.42 1.71
CA ALA A 859 -1.81 -39.46 0.35
C ALA A 859 -2.13 -40.90 -0.13
N MET A 860 -1.27 -41.87 0.21
CA MET A 860 -1.53 -43.28 -0.11
C MET A 860 -2.72 -43.85 0.67
N SER A 861 -2.90 -43.48 1.95
CA SER A 861 -4.08 -43.86 2.73
C SER A 861 -5.36 -43.31 2.11
N THR A 862 -5.38 -42.02 1.77
CA THR A 862 -6.53 -41.37 1.14
C THR A 862 -6.86 -42.00 -0.23
N LEU A 863 -5.85 -42.36 -1.01
CA LEU A 863 -6.03 -43.08 -2.27
C LEU A 863 -6.63 -44.47 -2.06
N GLN A 864 -6.15 -45.21 -1.05
CA GLN A 864 -6.70 -46.52 -0.68
C GLN A 864 -8.16 -46.43 -0.25
N ASP A 865 -8.52 -45.45 0.57
CA ASP A 865 -9.90 -45.22 1.02
C ASP A 865 -10.83 -44.87 -0.14
N THR A 866 -10.34 -44.04 -1.08
CA THR A 866 -11.09 -43.65 -2.29
C THR A 866 -11.33 -44.86 -3.20
N ILE A 867 -10.31 -45.69 -3.42
CA ILE A 867 -10.44 -46.93 -4.21
C ILE A 867 -11.41 -47.89 -3.53
N ALA A 868 -11.35 -48.05 -2.20
CA ALA A 868 -12.27 -48.91 -1.47
C ALA A 868 -13.73 -48.43 -1.58
N ALA A 869 -13.96 -47.12 -1.50
CA ALA A 869 -15.29 -46.53 -1.66
C ALA A 869 -15.86 -46.72 -3.07
N GLU A 870 -15.05 -46.53 -4.12
CA GLU A 870 -15.49 -46.76 -5.50
C GLU A 870 -15.71 -48.25 -5.81
N LEU A 871 -14.89 -49.13 -5.25
CA LEU A 871 -15.09 -50.58 -5.36
C LEU A 871 -16.41 -51.00 -4.68
N ALA A 872 -16.73 -50.42 -3.51
CA ALA A 872 -17.99 -50.67 -2.81
C ALA A 872 -19.20 -50.20 -3.62
N LYS A 873 -19.14 -49.02 -4.25
CA LYS A 873 -20.18 -48.52 -5.17
C LYS A 873 -20.36 -49.44 -6.37
N ALA A 874 -19.28 -49.90 -6.99
CA ALA A 874 -19.32 -50.81 -8.12
C ALA A 874 -19.92 -52.18 -7.75
N LEU A 875 -19.57 -52.72 -6.59
CA LEU A 875 -20.16 -53.97 -6.07
C LEU A 875 -21.64 -53.82 -5.73
N GLN A 876 -22.04 -52.67 -5.16
CA GLN A 876 -23.43 -52.39 -4.86
C GLN A 876 -24.27 -52.27 -6.15
N ALA A 877 -23.75 -51.59 -7.16
CA ALA A 877 -24.36 -51.49 -8.49
C ALA A 877 -24.48 -52.87 -9.17
N HIS A 878 -23.48 -53.73 -9.03
CA HIS A 878 -23.53 -55.10 -9.55
C HIS A 878 -24.50 -56.00 -8.76
N SER A 879 -24.76 -55.73 -7.48
CA SER A 879 -25.79 -56.48 -6.71
C SER A 879 -27.22 -56.07 -7.06
N HIS A 880 -27.39 -54.89 -7.68
CA HIS A 880 -28.67 -54.39 -8.17
C HIS A 880 -28.97 -54.78 -9.62
N GLN A 881 -27.97 -55.30 -10.35
CA GLN A 881 -28.14 -56.04 -11.61
C GLN A 881 -28.33 -57.52 -11.34
#